data_AF-A0A3C1L9T7-F1
#
_entry.id   AF-A0A3C1L9T7-F1
#
_cell.length_a   1.000
_cell.length_b   1.000
_cell.length_c   1.000
_cell.angle_alpha   90.00
_cell.angle_beta   90.00
_cell.angle_gamma   90.00
#
_symmetry.space_group_name_H-M   'P 1'
#
loop_
_entity.id
_entity.type
_entity.pdbx_description
1 polymer ?
#
loop_
_entity_poly.entity_id
_entity_poly.type
_entity_poly.pdbx_seq_one_letter_code
_entity_poly.pdbx_strand_id
1 'polypeptide(L)'
;MFVRRLLVVALFALGVVPAGAAHALPSSPTPRPEGTVAAGFTDSVVTAGVATPTALVAVPDGRVVVLQKTGSVRIIKNGAMLPGAALTRTVCSDSERGMLGIALDPQFSANGLVYLYYTRPSAGAPGGCVNRVSRFVMTGDTISAASEVVLLDNIGSPAGNHNGGDLHVGNDGYLYVAVGDGGCDPRGNSGCAGGNDAAQDRSLLNGKILRIDRFSGAPAPGNPFGGGGTEACATRGNTAATPTTICREIFALGLRNPWRFAFDPNTGGTKFFINDVGQNTREEVNLGVLGANYGWPEREGQCAQGQNPLCPPPAAGLGYTQPLTDYPHNPANGGDYITGGAFVPNGAWGSDFDGGYLFADGDPGKIFFRNAAGNTNYNTPFVSGVGGITDIEFVMEAAGWALYYVNAATSEVRKVTWATSPAASPGALAYDALSPARRAFDSRDAGAATGPLRAGTSRLVNLAAGQGAHRAALVNITFITASSDGFVVAWQPRTSRPPSSNINGQGGQVAANMSVVPIDTDGNVLVFSSVTADVIIDVIGFFDVAAAGEATAGRFTPVPPVRATDSRASAGASNRYTRSTDGPDSVVNVPIAGRYGITQAVSSVAVIVTAIAGASPEAGYVVVAPHAGAVPPSSNVNTNGSGDTRANLVVVPLGADGSIDVRLRGTAHVIVDVVGSFTDGSAPAASAGTYVPLAPTRVVDTRLGLAFARLAAGGSGSANPAAVPADALGVTQNIIMVDTDGWGYVTAYPAGSATVPVVSNGNATAAGQTRSALSMTKLGAGASSYFVSVGTHLVVDVTGYFSGG
;
A
#
# COMPACT_ATOMS: atom_id res chain seq x y z
N MET A 1 -5.89 -49.02 54.50
CA MET A 1 -6.74 -50.13 54.96
C MET A 1 -7.91 -50.26 53.98
N PHE A 2 -7.97 -51.40 53.29
CA PHE A 2 -9.01 -52.01 52.42
C PHE A 2 -10.27 -51.25 51.91
N VAL A 3 -10.32 -51.14 50.57
CA VAL A 3 -11.34 -51.60 49.58
C VAL A 3 -12.75 -52.06 50.03
N ARG A 4 -13.80 -51.58 49.33
CA ARG A 4 -14.89 -52.33 48.59
C ARG A 4 -16.06 -51.37 48.25
N ARG A 5 -16.37 -51.01 47.00
CA ARG A 5 -17.09 -51.74 45.92
C ARG A 5 -18.30 -52.55 46.39
N LEU A 6 -19.50 -52.19 45.90
CA LEU A 6 -20.53 -53.17 45.52
C LEU A 6 -21.24 -52.74 44.23
N LEU A 7 -21.43 -53.75 43.39
CA LEU A 7 -21.97 -53.82 42.04
C LEU A 7 -23.33 -54.53 42.17
N VAL A 8 -24.36 -54.15 41.40
CA VAL A 8 -25.49 -55.04 41.08
C VAL A 8 -25.81 -54.92 39.59
N VAL A 9 -26.02 -56.09 39.00
CA VAL A 9 -26.14 -56.44 37.57
C VAL A 9 -27.60 -56.77 37.22
N ALA A 10 -27.89 -56.74 35.91
CA ALA A 10 -28.96 -57.43 35.14
C ALA A 10 -30.10 -56.50 34.66
N LEU A 11 -30.60 -56.57 33.41
CA LEU A 11 -30.75 -57.72 32.51
C LEU A 11 -30.84 -57.25 31.03
N PHE A 12 -30.35 -58.06 30.09
CA PHE A 12 -30.47 -57.89 28.64
C PHE A 12 -31.88 -58.23 28.14
N ALA A 13 -32.41 -57.44 27.20
CA ALA A 13 -33.48 -57.85 26.29
C ALA A 13 -33.06 -57.51 24.85
N LEU A 14 -32.93 -58.54 24.01
CA LEU A 14 -32.79 -58.41 22.56
C LEU A 14 -34.10 -57.86 21.97
N GLY A 15 -34.02 -56.75 21.26
CA GLY A 15 -35.11 -56.19 20.46
C GLY A 15 -34.60 -55.82 19.07
N VAL A 16 -35.19 -56.45 18.06
CA VAL A 16 -34.90 -56.34 16.62
C VAL A 16 -35.12 -54.90 16.10
N VAL A 17 -34.22 -54.47 15.22
CA VAL A 17 -34.24 -53.16 14.53
C VAL A 17 -35.31 -53.14 13.43
N PRO A 18 -36.15 -52.09 13.34
CA PRO A 18 -36.73 -51.66 12.07
C PRO A 18 -35.90 -50.50 11.50
N ALA A 19 -35.40 -50.70 10.29
CA ALA A 19 -34.81 -49.67 9.47
C ALA A 19 -35.89 -48.64 9.07
N GLY A 20 -35.60 -47.34 9.25
CA GLY A 20 -36.43 -46.27 8.70
C GLY A 20 -36.53 -45.02 9.57
N ALA A 21 -35.43 -44.27 9.71
CA ALA A 21 -35.50 -42.86 10.07
C ALA A 21 -34.53 -42.09 9.16
N ALA A 22 -35.09 -41.27 8.28
CA ALA A 22 -34.33 -40.34 7.45
C ALA A 22 -33.46 -39.48 8.37
N HIS A 23 -32.15 -39.43 8.10
CA HIS A 23 -31.26 -38.47 8.72
C HIS A 23 -31.72 -37.08 8.28
N ALA A 24 -32.26 -36.30 9.22
CA ALA A 24 -32.43 -34.88 9.00
C ALA A 24 -31.05 -34.31 8.67
N LEU A 25 -30.93 -33.69 7.48
CA LEU A 25 -29.76 -32.90 7.12
C LEU A 25 -29.50 -31.89 8.24
N PRO A 26 -28.24 -31.62 8.62
CA PRO A 26 -27.95 -30.54 9.54
C PRO A 26 -28.60 -29.26 9.00
N SER A 27 -29.43 -28.63 9.83
CA SER A 27 -30.02 -27.33 9.53
C SER A 27 -28.91 -26.39 9.06
N SER A 28 -29.12 -25.76 7.91
CA SER A 28 -28.29 -24.65 7.44
C SER A 28 -28.07 -23.68 8.60
N PRO A 29 -26.84 -23.21 8.86
CA PRO A 29 -26.61 -22.23 9.91
C PRO A 29 -27.55 -21.05 9.64
N THR A 30 -28.33 -20.67 10.66
CA THR A 30 -29.11 -19.43 10.61
C THR A 30 -28.17 -18.29 10.20
N PRO A 31 -28.52 -17.47 9.19
CA PRO A 31 -27.71 -16.30 8.85
C PRO A 31 -27.51 -15.48 10.12
N ARG A 32 -26.27 -15.41 10.62
CA ARG A 32 -25.92 -14.51 11.73
C ARG A 32 -26.08 -13.09 11.24
N PRO A 33 -26.63 -12.17 12.06
CA PRO A 33 -26.92 -10.83 11.61
C PRO A 33 -25.64 -10.18 11.09
N GLU A 34 -25.69 -9.69 9.86
CA GLU A 34 -24.70 -8.76 9.33
C GLU A 34 -24.63 -7.53 10.25
N GLY A 35 -23.43 -6.99 10.47
CA GLY A 35 -23.29 -5.73 11.17
C GLY A 35 -24.10 -4.65 10.45
N THR A 36 -24.80 -3.82 11.21
CA THR A 36 -25.41 -2.62 10.64
C THR A 36 -24.31 -1.62 10.37
N VAL A 37 -24.06 -1.34 9.10
CA VAL A 37 -23.01 -0.42 8.63
C VAL A 37 -23.58 0.90 8.14
N ALA A 38 -22.74 1.93 8.07
CA ALA A 38 -23.09 3.21 7.47
C ALA A 38 -23.59 3.05 6.02
N ALA A 39 -24.44 3.99 5.58
CA ALA A 39 -24.97 3.98 4.22
C ALA A 39 -23.85 3.96 3.16
N GLY A 40 -24.02 3.15 2.11
CA GLY A 40 -23.02 2.96 1.04
C GLY A 40 -21.99 1.87 1.31
N PHE A 41 -22.01 1.25 2.51
CA PHE A 41 -21.13 0.16 2.87
C PHE A 41 -21.85 -1.20 2.91
N THR A 42 -21.08 -2.27 2.88
CA THR A 42 -21.55 -3.65 3.05
C THR A 42 -20.62 -4.41 3.98
N ASP A 43 -21.18 -5.12 4.95
CA ASP A 43 -20.46 -6.06 5.82
C ASP A 43 -20.58 -7.47 5.25
N SER A 44 -19.46 -8.20 5.15
CA SER A 44 -19.46 -9.59 4.70
C SER A 44 -18.43 -10.42 5.44
N VAL A 45 -18.71 -11.72 5.60
CA VAL A 45 -17.74 -12.68 6.13
C VAL A 45 -16.68 -12.96 5.07
N VAL A 46 -15.41 -12.79 5.45
CA VAL A 46 -14.26 -13.23 4.65
C VAL A 46 -14.05 -14.71 4.88
N THR A 47 -13.91 -15.12 6.15
CA THR A 47 -13.74 -16.52 6.54
C THR A 47 -14.29 -16.76 7.93
N ALA A 48 -14.71 -18.00 8.21
CA ALA A 48 -15.22 -18.42 9.52
C ALA A 48 -14.35 -19.54 10.12
N GLY A 49 -14.59 -19.87 11.38
CA GLY A 49 -13.87 -20.94 12.09
C GLY A 49 -12.47 -20.56 12.57
N VAL A 50 -12.16 -19.26 12.62
CA VAL A 50 -10.93 -18.78 13.27
C VAL A 50 -11.19 -18.82 14.77
N ALA A 51 -10.64 -19.80 15.48
CA ALA A 51 -10.89 -19.95 16.92
C ALA A 51 -10.26 -18.79 17.71
N THR A 52 -11.07 -18.06 18.48
CA THR A 52 -10.67 -16.96 19.39
C THR A 52 -9.63 -16.00 18.76
N PRO A 53 -9.97 -15.31 17.66
CA PRO A 53 -9.06 -14.41 16.98
C PRO A 53 -8.72 -13.19 17.84
N THR A 54 -7.47 -12.75 17.75
CA THR A 54 -6.96 -11.61 18.54
C THR A 54 -6.52 -10.44 17.67
N ALA A 55 -5.75 -10.69 16.61
CA ALA A 55 -5.21 -9.67 15.71
C ALA A 55 -5.14 -10.18 14.27
N LEU A 56 -5.08 -9.25 13.32
CA LEU A 56 -4.84 -9.56 11.91
C LEU A 56 -3.86 -8.56 11.27
N VAL A 57 -3.15 -8.97 10.21
CA VAL A 57 -2.33 -8.06 9.41
C VAL A 57 -2.40 -8.42 7.93
N ALA A 58 -2.46 -7.38 7.08
CA ALA A 58 -2.39 -7.54 5.64
C ALA A 58 -0.95 -7.84 5.19
N VAL A 59 -0.78 -8.84 4.33
CA VAL A 59 0.47 -9.10 3.63
C VAL A 59 0.42 -8.38 2.27
N PRO A 60 1.50 -7.72 1.81
CA PRO A 60 1.49 -6.98 0.54
C PRO A 60 1.10 -7.82 -0.69
N ASP A 61 1.20 -9.15 -0.62
CA ASP A 61 0.81 -10.09 -1.67
C ASP A 61 -0.69 -10.47 -1.66
N GLY A 62 -1.48 -9.87 -0.77
CA GLY A 62 -2.92 -10.07 -0.66
C GLY A 62 -3.35 -11.18 0.30
N ARG A 63 -2.41 -11.86 0.96
CA ARG A 63 -2.75 -12.73 2.10
C ARG A 63 -3.10 -11.89 3.33
N VAL A 64 -3.87 -12.48 4.23
CA VAL A 64 -4.11 -11.94 5.57
C VAL A 64 -3.61 -12.94 6.60
N VAL A 65 -2.77 -12.50 7.53
CA VAL A 65 -2.35 -13.33 8.67
C VAL A 65 -3.28 -13.01 9.84
N VAL A 66 -3.78 -14.03 10.52
CA VAL A 66 -4.66 -13.89 11.68
C VAL A 66 -4.12 -14.72 12.86
N LEU A 67 -4.14 -14.12 14.04
CA LEU A 67 -3.69 -14.76 15.28
C LEU A 67 -4.85 -15.45 15.98
N GLN A 68 -4.59 -16.61 16.57
CA GLN A 68 -5.50 -17.30 17.47
C GLN A 68 -4.93 -17.21 18.88
N LYS A 69 -5.75 -16.79 19.85
CA LYS A 69 -5.34 -16.55 21.24
C LYS A 69 -4.54 -17.70 21.87
N THR A 70 -4.88 -18.94 21.52
CA THR A 70 -4.24 -20.17 22.03
C THR A 70 -2.87 -20.49 21.40
N GLY A 71 -2.25 -19.55 20.66
CA GLY A 71 -0.85 -19.63 20.24
C GLY A 71 -0.61 -19.94 18.77
N SER A 72 -1.64 -19.99 17.93
CA SER A 72 -1.53 -20.29 16.50
C SER A 72 -1.52 -19.03 15.64
N VAL A 73 -0.67 -19.01 14.63
CA VAL A 73 -0.68 -18.04 13.53
C VAL A 73 -1.29 -18.72 12.31
N ARG A 74 -2.37 -18.16 11.73
CA ARG A 74 -3.08 -18.70 10.57
C ARG A 74 -2.98 -17.75 9.39
N ILE A 75 -3.16 -18.30 8.19
CA ILE A 75 -3.14 -17.54 6.94
C ILE A 75 -4.48 -17.70 6.25
N ILE A 76 -5.03 -16.58 5.80
CA ILE A 76 -6.17 -16.49 4.91
C ILE A 76 -5.64 -16.08 3.55
N LYS A 77 -6.01 -16.84 2.52
CA LYS A 77 -5.64 -16.62 1.13
C LYS A 77 -6.86 -16.82 0.26
N ASN A 78 -7.15 -15.86 -0.61
CA ASN A 78 -8.32 -15.90 -1.50
C ASN A 78 -9.65 -16.15 -0.74
N GLY A 79 -9.83 -15.51 0.42
CA GLY A 79 -11.03 -15.67 1.26
C GLY A 79 -11.10 -16.97 2.06
N ALA A 80 -10.12 -17.87 1.97
CA ALA A 80 -10.12 -19.14 2.70
C ALA A 80 -8.95 -19.23 3.68
N MET A 81 -9.23 -19.70 4.92
CA MET A 81 -8.18 -20.06 5.86
C MET A 81 -7.45 -21.34 5.40
N LEU A 82 -6.13 -21.31 5.37
CA LEU A 82 -5.31 -22.48 5.02
C LEU A 82 -5.43 -23.59 6.09
N PRO A 83 -5.31 -24.88 5.73
CA PRO A 83 -5.52 -25.99 6.67
C PRO A 83 -4.56 -26.00 7.87
N GLY A 84 -3.29 -25.61 7.67
CA GLY A 84 -2.25 -25.60 8.70
C GLY A 84 -2.08 -24.24 9.39
N ALA A 85 -1.38 -24.25 10.53
CA ALA A 85 -0.84 -23.05 11.13
C ALA A 85 0.51 -22.70 10.51
N ALA A 86 0.76 -21.42 10.28
CA ALA A 86 2.07 -20.92 9.85
C ALA A 86 3.10 -21.02 10.98
N LEU A 87 2.65 -20.89 12.24
CA LEU A 87 3.43 -21.08 13.47
C LEU A 87 2.50 -21.48 14.62
N THR A 88 3.01 -22.27 15.55
CA THR A 88 2.38 -22.48 16.86
C THR A 88 3.40 -22.25 17.98
N ARG A 89 2.97 -21.59 19.06
CA ARG A 89 3.75 -21.36 20.29
C ARG A 89 2.95 -21.76 21.51
N THR A 90 3.65 -22.27 22.52
CA THR A 90 3.06 -22.46 23.85
C THR A 90 2.86 -21.11 24.52
N VAL A 91 1.61 -20.79 24.86
CA VAL A 91 1.22 -19.52 25.47
C VAL A 91 0.37 -19.76 26.72
N CYS A 92 0.40 -18.81 27.65
CA CYS A 92 -0.70 -18.67 28.61
C CYS A 92 -1.88 -18.04 27.86
N SER A 93 -3.09 -18.58 28.01
CA SER A 93 -4.28 -18.15 27.23
C SER A 93 -5.52 -17.86 28.09
N ASP A 94 -5.35 -17.87 29.40
CA ASP A 94 -6.36 -17.43 30.36
C ASP A 94 -6.56 -15.90 30.33
N SER A 95 -7.77 -15.44 30.62
CA SER A 95 -8.15 -14.01 30.64
C SER A 95 -7.79 -13.27 29.35
N GLU A 96 -6.87 -12.31 29.32
CA GLU A 96 -6.43 -11.59 28.12
C GLU A 96 -5.09 -12.09 27.57
N ARG A 97 -4.45 -13.07 28.23
CA ARG A 97 -3.17 -13.63 27.78
C ARG A 97 -3.35 -14.40 26.48
N GLY A 98 -2.28 -14.48 25.68
CA GLY A 98 -2.30 -15.32 24.48
C GLY A 98 -1.28 -14.90 23.44
N MET A 99 -1.56 -15.24 22.18
CA MET A 99 -0.95 -14.62 21.00
C MET A 99 -1.74 -13.35 20.68
N LEU A 100 -1.16 -12.15 20.84
CA LEU A 100 -1.94 -10.91 20.97
C LEU A 100 -1.69 -9.87 19.88
N GLY A 101 -0.47 -9.76 19.35
CA GLY A 101 -0.14 -8.78 18.32
C GLY A 101 0.83 -9.30 17.28
N ILE A 102 0.74 -8.71 16.09
CA ILE A 102 1.55 -9.06 14.93
C ILE A 102 1.88 -7.80 14.13
N ALA A 103 3.11 -7.69 13.64
CA ALA A 103 3.50 -6.67 12.67
C ALA A 103 4.39 -7.28 11.59
N LEU A 104 4.33 -6.72 10.38
CA LEU A 104 5.28 -7.04 9.32
C LEU A 104 6.36 -5.96 9.22
N ASP A 105 7.58 -6.37 8.86
CA ASP A 105 8.64 -5.42 8.55
C ASP A 105 8.29 -4.61 7.28
N PRO A 106 8.62 -3.31 7.20
CA PRO A 106 8.40 -2.53 5.98
C PRO A 106 9.08 -3.11 4.74
N GLN A 107 10.11 -3.94 4.90
CA GLN A 107 10.79 -4.66 3.81
C GLN A 107 10.38 -6.15 3.77
N PHE A 108 9.19 -6.51 4.27
CA PHE A 108 8.71 -7.88 4.35
C PHE A 108 8.85 -8.67 3.04
N SER A 109 8.51 -8.05 1.90
CA SER A 109 8.63 -8.70 0.58
C SER A 109 10.07 -9.14 0.25
N ALA A 110 11.07 -8.51 0.86
CA ALA A 110 12.48 -8.84 0.69
C ALA A 110 13.04 -9.74 1.81
N ASN A 111 12.63 -9.52 3.07
CA ASN A 111 13.25 -10.15 4.24
C ASN A 111 12.38 -11.16 4.99
N GLY A 112 11.07 -11.20 4.71
CA GLY A 112 10.09 -12.07 5.36
C GLY A 112 9.91 -11.82 6.86
N LEU A 113 10.39 -10.70 7.41
CA LEU A 113 10.41 -10.48 8.86
C LEU A 113 9.02 -10.18 9.42
N VAL A 114 8.62 -10.96 10.43
CA VAL A 114 7.36 -10.82 11.17
C VAL A 114 7.66 -10.69 12.67
N TYR A 115 6.94 -9.81 13.35
CA TYR A 115 7.04 -9.56 14.79
C TYR A 115 5.78 -10.10 15.47
N LEU A 116 5.93 -10.78 16.61
CA LEU A 116 4.82 -11.32 17.39
C LEU A 116 4.94 -10.89 18.86
N TYR A 117 3.81 -10.47 19.44
CA TYR A 117 3.63 -10.26 20.87
C TYR A 117 2.81 -11.41 21.44
N TYR A 118 3.34 -12.09 22.45
CA TYR A 118 2.63 -13.20 23.07
C TYR A 118 3.01 -13.40 24.54
N THR A 119 2.09 -13.97 25.31
CA THR A 119 2.29 -14.30 26.73
C THR A 119 2.76 -15.74 26.88
N ARG A 120 3.98 -15.94 27.38
CA ARG A 120 4.56 -17.28 27.62
C ARG A 120 4.52 -17.66 29.11
N PRO A 121 4.51 -18.97 29.42
CA PRO A 121 4.73 -19.44 30.78
C PRO A 121 6.11 -19.02 31.33
N SER A 122 6.14 -18.66 32.60
CA SER A 122 7.35 -18.34 33.39
C SER A 122 7.08 -18.57 34.87
N ALA A 123 7.42 -19.77 35.36
CA ALA A 123 7.04 -20.21 36.71
C ALA A 123 7.57 -19.32 37.85
N GLY A 124 8.69 -18.61 37.64
CA GLY A 124 9.27 -17.70 38.63
C GLY A 124 8.72 -16.27 38.58
N ALA A 125 7.85 -15.94 37.63
CA ALA A 125 7.26 -14.62 37.52
C ALA A 125 5.94 -14.53 38.30
N PRO A 126 5.58 -13.35 38.85
CA PRO A 126 4.23 -13.08 39.35
C PRO A 126 3.17 -13.48 38.32
N GLY A 127 2.15 -14.23 38.75
CA GLY A 127 1.11 -14.77 37.87
C GLY A 127 1.53 -15.94 36.97
N GLY A 128 2.79 -16.40 37.03
CA GLY A 128 3.29 -17.56 36.29
C GLY A 128 3.48 -17.34 34.79
N CYS A 129 3.30 -16.11 34.30
CA CYS A 129 3.28 -15.78 32.88
C CYS A 129 3.90 -14.40 32.62
N VAL A 130 4.60 -14.27 31.49
CA VAL A 130 5.22 -13.00 31.05
C VAL A 130 4.94 -12.76 29.58
N ASN A 131 4.75 -11.50 29.21
CA ASN A 131 4.68 -11.03 27.85
C ASN A 131 6.07 -10.98 27.21
N ARG A 132 6.11 -11.25 25.91
CA ARG A 132 7.30 -11.33 25.08
C ARG A 132 7.02 -10.75 23.70
N VAL A 133 8.01 -10.06 23.15
CA VAL A 133 8.06 -9.68 21.73
C VAL A 133 9.22 -10.43 21.08
N SER A 134 8.93 -11.13 19.99
CA SER A 134 9.93 -11.83 19.19
C SER A 134 9.77 -11.53 17.70
N ARG A 135 10.88 -11.53 16.98
CA ARG A 135 10.93 -11.51 15.51
C ARG A 135 11.15 -12.92 14.97
N PHE A 136 10.53 -13.23 13.83
CA PHE A 136 10.70 -14.47 13.08
C PHE A 136 10.84 -14.16 11.57
N VAL A 137 11.15 -15.19 10.79
CA VAL A 137 11.18 -15.18 9.33
C VAL A 137 10.04 -16.03 8.78
N MET A 138 9.23 -15.43 7.92
CA MET A 138 8.19 -16.07 7.12
C MET A 138 8.71 -16.34 5.71
N THR A 139 8.51 -17.56 5.20
CA THR A 139 8.83 -17.93 3.81
C THR A 139 7.63 -18.68 3.23
N GLY A 140 7.05 -18.13 2.16
CA GLY A 140 5.77 -18.62 1.65
C GLY A 140 4.73 -18.56 2.76
N ASP A 141 4.02 -19.67 2.98
CA ASP A 141 2.92 -19.78 3.94
C ASP A 141 3.35 -20.33 5.33
N THR A 142 4.65 -20.33 5.64
CA THR A 142 5.20 -20.88 6.89
C THR A 142 6.13 -19.89 7.59
N ILE A 143 6.09 -19.84 8.92
CA ILE A 143 7.02 -19.07 9.76
C ILE A 143 7.96 -20.04 10.48
N SER A 144 9.27 -19.83 10.33
CA SER A 144 10.27 -20.72 10.95
C SER A 144 10.39 -20.46 12.46
N ALA A 145 9.97 -21.40 13.29
CA ALA A 145 10.14 -21.30 14.75
C ALA A 145 11.62 -21.18 15.18
N ALA A 146 12.54 -21.77 14.42
CA ALA A 146 13.98 -21.71 14.68
C ALA A 146 14.60 -20.33 14.39
N SER A 147 13.88 -19.46 13.68
CA SER A 147 14.33 -18.10 13.37
C SER A 147 14.03 -17.07 14.47
N GLU A 148 13.51 -17.51 15.64
CA GLU A 148 13.13 -16.64 16.74
C GLU A 148 14.30 -15.79 17.22
N VAL A 149 14.12 -14.47 17.21
CA VAL A 149 14.96 -13.51 17.93
C VAL A 149 14.07 -12.79 18.94
N VAL A 150 14.36 -12.98 20.22
CA VAL A 150 13.66 -12.31 21.31
C VAL A 150 14.10 -10.84 21.37
N LEU A 151 13.15 -9.92 21.27
CA LEU A 151 13.39 -8.47 21.32
C LEU A 151 13.08 -7.90 22.70
N LEU A 152 11.96 -8.34 23.31
CA LEU A 152 11.55 -7.99 24.67
C LEU A 152 11.05 -9.24 25.38
N ASP A 153 11.32 -9.37 26.68
CA ASP A 153 10.91 -10.52 27.47
C ASP A 153 10.76 -10.17 28.95
N ASN A 154 10.15 -11.09 29.70
CA ASN A 154 9.94 -10.97 31.15
C ASN A 154 9.11 -9.72 31.54
N ILE A 155 8.27 -9.22 30.64
CA ILE A 155 7.28 -8.20 30.96
C ILE A 155 6.13 -8.90 31.70
N GLY A 156 5.98 -8.67 32.99
CA GLY A 156 5.05 -9.43 33.82
C GLY A 156 3.58 -9.21 33.45
N SER A 157 2.83 -10.30 33.57
CA SER A 157 1.37 -10.36 33.42
C SER A 157 0.80 -10.97 34.71
N PRO A 158 0.87 -10.30 35.87
CA PRO A 158 0.55 -10.93 37.15
C PRO A 158 -0.92 -11.34 37.28
N ALA A 159 -1.86 -10.51 36.81
CA ALA A 159 -3.30 -10.76 36.93
C ALA A 159 -3.92 -11.44 35.70
N GLY A 160 -3.16 -11.54 34.60
CA GLY A 160 -3.60 -12.13 33.33
C GLY A 160 -4.49 -11.24 32.46
N ASN A 161 -4.86 -10.06 32.95
CA ASN A 161 -5.44 -8.98 32.18
C ASN A 161 -4.45 -7.81 32.05
N HIS A 162 -4.82 -6.84 31.24
CA HIS A 162 -4.07 -5.65 30.88
C HIS A 162 -2.71 -5.98 30.27
N ASN A 163 -2.73 -6.84 29.26
CA ASN A 163 -1.51 -7.24 28.57
C ASN A 163 -1.14 -6.28 27.43
N GLY A 164 -2.08 -5.45 26.95
CA GLY A 164 -1.97 -4.74 25.68
C GLY A 164 -1.61 -5.72 24.57
N GLY A 165 -0.51 -5.42 23.88
CA GLY A 165 0.17 -6.39 23.02
C GLY A 165 0.23 -6.02 21.56
N ASP A 166 -0.20 -4.82 21.19
CA ASP A 166 -0.15 -4.39 19.81
C ASP A 166 1.26 -4.02 19.34
N LEU A 167 1.50 -4.16 18.04
CA LEU A 167 2.81 -3.97 17.41
C LEU A 167 2.66 -3.24 16.09
N HIS A 168 3.47 -2.19 15.88
CA HIS A 168 3.59 -1.57 14.57
C HIS A 168 4.99 -0.99 14.36
N VAL A 169 5.46 -0.98 13.12
CA VAL A 169 6.70 -0.28 12.75
C VAL A 169 6.37 1.16 12.33
N GLY A 170 6.87 2.16 13.06
CA GLY A 170 6.64 3.57 12.76
C GLY A 170 7.40 4.05 11.51
N ASN A 171 7.00 5.18 10.91
CA ASN A 171 7.62 5.75 9.70
C ASN A 171 9.11 6.11 9.88
N ASP A 172 9.54 6.24 11.13
CA ASP A 172 10.94 6.37 11.55
C ASP A 172 11.73 5.05 11.55
N GLY A 173 11.10 3.91 11.24
CA GLY A 173 11.74 2.61 11.10
C GLY A 173 11.91 1.82 12.40
N TYR A 174 11.36 2.30 13.53
CA TYR A 174 11.43 1.61 14.82
C TYR A 174 10.17 0.79 15.10
N LEU A 175 10.30 -0.26 15.92
CA LEU A 175 9.16 -1.05 16.38
C LEU A 175 8.56 -0.38 17.62
N TYR A 176 7.26 -0.12 17.56
CA TYR A 176 6.45 0.37 18.66
C TYR A 176 5.68 -0.78 19.27
N VAL A 177 5.63 -0.82 20.61
CA VAL A 177 5.02 -1.92 21.36
C VAL A 177 4.08 -1.35 22.41
N ALA A 178 2.82 -1.76 22.39
CA ALA A 178 1.86 -1.42 23.42
C ALA A 178 1.89 -2.45 24.55
N VAL A 179 2.12 -2.00 25.79
CA VAL A 179 2.23 -2.86 26.96
C VAL A 179 1.32 -2.35 28.06
N GLY A 180 0.36 -3.17 28.49
CA GLY A 180 -0.52 -2.83 29.61
C GLY A 180 0.17 -2.91 30.98
N ASP A 181 -0.50 -2.35 31.98
CA ASP A 181 -0.02 -2.22 33.35
C ASP A 181 0.04 -3.56 34.11
N GLY A 182 -0.51 -4.63 33.52
CA GLY A 182 -0.54 -6.00 34.05
C GLY A 182 -1.68 -6.30 35.04
N GLY A 183 -2.59 -5.36 35.27
CA GLY A 183 -3.77 -5.48 36.15
C GLY A 183 -3.47 -5.47 37.65
N CYS A 184 -2.30 -5.96 38.01
CA CYS A 184 -1.67 -5.77 39.31
C CYS A 184 -0.23 -5.30 39.10
N ASP A 185 0.28 -4.54 40.07
CA ASP A 185 1.66 -4.14 40.10
C ASP A 185 2.55 -5.40 40.19
N PRO A 186 3.42 -5.66 39.19
CA PRO A 186 4.26 -6.84 39.17
C PRO A 186 5.32 -6.85 40.29
N ARG A 187 5.62 -5.71 40.91
CA ARG A 187 6.46 -5.63 42.11
C ARG A 187 5.70 -5.88 43.40
N GLY A 188 4.38 -5.69 43.37
CA GLY A 188 3.49 -5.90 44.50
C GLY A 188 3.58 -4.82 45.58
N ASN A 189 4.06 -3.61 45.26
CA ASN A 189 4.15 -2.50 46.21
C ASN A 189 2.94 -1.55 46.15
N SER A 190 2.17 -1.52 45.07
CA SER A 190 1.01 -0.61 44.95
C SER A 190 -0.36 -1.31 44.85
N GLY A 191 -0.39 -2.63 44.59
CA GLY A 191 -1.64 -3.42 44.56
C GLY A 191 -2.19 -3.64 43.14
N CYS A 192 -3.52 -3.63 42.98
CA CYS A 192 -4.20 -4.00 41.73
C CYS A 192 -5.27 -2.98 41.32
N ALA A 193 -5.78 -3.12 40.09
CA ALA A 193 -6.82 -2.27 39.51
C ALA A 193 -6.46 -0.80 39.67
N GLY A 194 -7.36 0.03 40.21
CA GLY A 194 -7.12 1.47 40.34
C GLY A 194 -5.96 1.88 41.26
N GLY A 195 -5.43 0.96 42.07
CA GLY A 195 -4.21 1.20 42.87
C GLY A 195 -2.90 0.84 42.16
N ASN A 196 -2.95 0.24 40.97
CA ASN A 196 -1.76 -0.20 40.25
C ASN A 196 -0.97 0.99 39.66
N ASP A 197 0.22 1.28 40.21
CA ASP A 197 1.07 2.41 39.80
C ASP A 197 2.16 2.01 38.79
N ALA A 198 2.15 0.76 38.30
CA ALA A 198 3.15 0.26 37.36
C ALA A 198 3.28 1.13 36.09
N ALA A 199 2.18 1.77 35.67
CA ALA A 199 2.16 2.69 34.54
C ALA A 199 2.97 3.98 34.79
N GLN A 200 3.11 4.42 36.05
CA GLN A 200 3.96 5.56 36.46
C GLN A 200 5.40 5.13 36.79
N ASP A 201 5.62 3.87 37.16
CA ASP A 201 6.96 3.35 37.41
C ASP A 201 7.78 3.30 36.11
N ARG A 202 8.79 4.17 36.01
CA ARG A 202 9.69 4.30 34.84
C ARG A 202 10.75 3.21 34.77
N SER A 203 10.89 2.41 35.81
CA SER A 203 11.79 1.25 35.83
C SER A 203 11.08 -0.05 35.42
N LEU A 204 9.80 0.03 35.07
CA LEU A 204 9.00 -1.03 34.49
C LEU A 204 8.61 -0.71 33.04
N LEU A 205 8.45 -1.77 32.25
CA LEU A 205 7.94 -1.69 30.88
C LEU A 205 6.41 -1.75 30.80
N ASN A 206 5.73 -2.00 31.92
CA ASN A 206 4.27 -2.11 32.04
C ASN A 206 3.59 -0.72 31.98
N GLY A 207 2.45 -0.63 31.29
CA GLY A 207 1.65 0.60 31.15
C GLY A 207 2.30 1.67 30.26
N LYS A 208 2.91 1.24 29.15
CA LYS A 208 3.77 2.06 28.27
C LYS A 208 3.45 1.84 26.80
N ILE A 209 3.80 2.83 25.99
CA ILE A 209 4.27 2.57 24.61
C ILE A 209 5.79 2.51 24.66
N LEU A 210 6.36 1.45 24.11
CA LEU A 210 7.81 1.30 23.93
C LEU A 210 8.20 1.60 22.49
N ARG A 211 9.43 2.08 22.28
CA ARG A 211 10.02 2.28 20.96
C ARG A 211 11.43 1.73 20.94
N ILE A 212 11.64 0.69 20.13
CA ILE A 212 12.86 -0.11 20.10
C ILE A 212 13.38 -0.31 18.68
N ASP A 213 14.67 -0.57 18.56
CA ASP A 213 15.25 -1.12 17.35
C ASP A 213 14.60 -2.47 17.05
N ARG A 214 13.99 -2.56 15.86
CA ARG A 214 13.23 -3.73 15.44
C ARG A 214 14.12 -4.97 15.21
N PHE A 215 15.44 -4.80 15.12
CA PHE A 215 16.33 -5.91 14.87
C PHE A 215 16.92 -6.54 16.13
N SER A 216 17.23 -5.71 17.13
CA SER A 216 17.98 -6.08 18.33
C SER A 216 17.19 -5.95 19.62
N GLY A 217 16.07 -5.21 19.63
CA GLY A 217 15.33 -4.88 20.84
C GLY A 217 15.96 -3.75 21.66
N ALA A 218 17.07 -3.15 21.18
CA ALA A 218 17.71 -2.04 21.87
C ALA A 218 16.78 -0.81 21.91
N PRO A 219 16.88 0.03 22.96
CA PRO A 219 16.18 1.31 23.01
C PRO A 219 16.45 2.16 21.78
N ALA A 220 15.40 2.70 21.15
CA ALA A 220 15.57 3.55 19.99
C ALA A 220 16.28 4.87 20.36
N PRO A 221 17.25 5.35 19.55
CA PRO A 221 17.81 6.69 19.70
C PRO A 221 16.72 7.77 19.73
N GLY A 222 16.87 8.74 20.63
CA GLY A 222 15.91 9.84 20.80
C GLY A 222 14.72 9.53 21.71
N ASN A 223 14.67 8.33 22.32
CA ASN A 223 13.71 8.09 23.41
C ASN A 223 13.94 9.06 24.58
N PRO A 224 12.86 9.46 25.30
CA PRO A 224 12.88 10.56 26.26
C PRO A 224 13.74 10.32 27.52
N PHE A 225 14.03 9.07 27.87
CA PHE A 225 14.70 8.72 29.12
C PHE A 225 16.16 8.25 28.94
N GLY A 226 16.96 9.08 28.26
CA GLY A 226 18.42 8.86 28.12
C GLY A 226 19.26 9.42 29.28
N GLY A 227 20.55 9.08 29.34
CA GLY A 227 21.53 9.66 30.27
C GLY A 227 21.90 8.79 31.48
N GLY A 228 22.58 9.39 32.46
CA GLY A 228 23.00 8.70 33.70
C GLY A 228 21.80 8.25 34.54
N GLY A 229 21.91 7.08 35.21
CA GLY A 229 20.82 6.51 36.03
C GLY A 229 19.72 5.77 35.25
N THR A 230 19.95 5.52 33.96
CA THR A 230 19.02 4.81 33.07
C THR A 230 19.71 3.59 32.44
N GLU A 231 18.95 2.58 32.01
CA GLU A 231 19.48 1.40 31.30
C GLU A 231 18.47 0.77 30.35
N ALA A 232 18.93 -0.15 29.49
CA ALA A 232 18.03 -1.02 28.72
C ALA A 232 17.37 -2.05 29.66
N CYS A 233 16.05 -2.16 29.58
CA CYS A 233 15.21 -3.05 30.37
C CYS A 233 14.69 -4.27 29.61
N ALA A 234 14.93 -4.35 28.29
CA ALA A 234 14.30 -5.30 27.37
C ALA A 234 14.03 -6.71 27.89
N THR A 235 14.92 -7.28 28.71
CA THR A 235 14.78 -8.64 29.27
C THR A 235 14.90 -8.71 30.79
N ARG A 236 14.91 -7.56 31.49
CA ARG A 236 15.28 -7.44 32.92
C ARG A 236 14.33 -8.19 33.86
N GLY A 237 13.06 -8.31 33.52
CA GLY A 237 12.01 -8.76 34.46
C GLY A 237 11.49 -7.63 35.33
N ASN A 238 10.54 -7.93 36.21
CA ASN A 238 9.79 -6.92 36.97
C ASN A 238 9.31 -7.38 38.36
N THR A 239 10.10 -8.20 39.05
CA THR A 239 9.76 -8.64 40.42
C THR A 239 10.15 -7.57 41.45
N ALA A 240 9.77 -7.77 42.71
CA ALA A 240 10.20 -6.93 43.83
C ALA A 240 11.75 -6.81 43.97
N ALA A 241 12.51 -7.75 43.40
CA ALA A 241 13.97 -7.72 43.40
C ALA A 241 14.57 -7.01 42.17
N THR A 242 13.75 -6.61 41.20
CA THR A 242 14.21 -5.93 39.99
C THR A 242 14.73 -4.52 40.29
N PRO A 243 15.89 -4.10 39.74
CA PRO A 243 16.42 -2.74 39.88
C PRO A 243 15.43 -1.63 39.47
N THR A 244 15.47 -0.51 40.19
CA THR A 244 14.60 0.68 39.99
C THR A 244 15.16 1.73 39.04
N THR A 245 16.19 1.37 38.29
CA THR A 245 16.82 2.14 37.20
C THR A 245 15.86 2.31 36.01
N ILE A 246 15.79 3.52 35.47
CA ILE A 246 14.81 3.90 34.44
C ILE A 246 15.07 3.16 33.13
N CYS A 247 13.98 2.68 32.50
CA CYS A 247 13.99 2.01 31.21
C CYS A 247 14.10 2.99 30.05
N ARG A 248 15.08 2.76 29.17
CA ARG A 248 15.32 3.58 27.98
C ARG A 248 14.37 3.28 26.82
N GLU A 249 13.68 2.15 26.85
CA GLU A 249 12.73 1.72 25.80
C GLU A 249 11.44 2.55 25.79
N ILE A 250 11.12 3.23 26.89
CA ILE A 250 9.86 3.94 27.06
C ILE A 250 9.77 5.12 26.08
N PHE A 251 8.75 5.11 25.23
CA PHE A 251 8.34 6.22 24.37
C PHE A 251 7.34 7.12 25.10
N ALA A 252 6.32 6.52 25.72
CA ALA A 252 5.30 7.20 26.51
C ALA A 252 4.83 6.29 27.66
N LEU A 253 4.27 6.88 28.71
CA LEU A 253 3.86 6.19 29.94
C LEU A 253 2.47 6.62 30.42
N GLY A 254 2.02 6.02 31.52
CA GLY A 254 0.73 6.36 32.15
C GLY A 254 -0.47 5.82 31.39
N LEU A 255 -0.32 4.67 30.72
CA LEU A 255 -1.40 3.96 30.05
C LEU A 255 -1.84 2.77 30.89
N ARG A 256 -3.13 2.42 30.86
CA ARG A 256 -3.67 1.29 31.61
C ARG A 256 -3.53 -0.02 30.83
N ASN A 257 -4.17 -0.11 29.69
CA ASN A 257 -4.19 -1.26 28.81
C ASN A 257 -4.30 -0.79 27.35
N PRO A 258 -3.22 -0.25 26.77
CA PRO A 258 -3.21 0.20 25.39
C PRO A 258 -3.38 -1.02 24.48
N TRP A 259 -4.62 -1.22 24.01
CA TRP A 259 -5.06 -2.49 23.41
C TRP A 259 -4.69 -2.56 21.92
N ARG A 260 -5.03 -1.53 21.15
CA ARG A 260 -4.55 -1.31 19.77
C ARG A 260 -4.07 0.12 19.57
N PHE A 261 -3.17 0.33 18.63
CA PHE A 261 -2.79 1.65 18.14
C PHE A 261 -2.50 1.56 16.64
N ALA A 262 -2.75 2.62 15.88
CA ALA A 262 -2.48 2.59 14.44
C ALA A 262 -1.76 3.83 13.96
N PHE A 263 -0.79 3.65 13.07
CA PHE A 263 -0.13 4.75 12.37
C PHE A 263 -1.02 5.32 11.26
N ASP A 264 -0.93 6.63 11.07
CA ASP A 264 -1.63 7.35 10.00
C ASP A 264 -0.92 7.11 8.66
N PRO A 265 -1.48 6.29 7.75
CA PRO A 265 -0.85 5.98 6.46
C PRO A 265 -0.83 7.20 5.53
N ASN A 266 -1.59 8.25 5.86
CA ASN A 266 -1.72 9.45 5.04
C ASN A 266 -0.60 10.45 5.25
N THR A 267 0.28 10.22 6.22
CA THR A 267 1.44 11.07 6.49
C THR A 267 2.75 10.36 6.14
N GLY A 268 3.79 11.13 5.81
CA GLY A 268 5.16 10.64 5.71
C GLY A 268 5.86 10.55 7.07
N GLY A 269 5.40 11.34 8.05
CA GLY A 269 5.92 11.33 9.42
C GLY A 269 5.33 10.24 10.32
N THR A 270 5.87 10.10 11.53
CA THR A 270 5.37 9.18 12.56
C THR A 270 4.23 9.84 13.34
N LYS A 271 2.98 9.58 12.94
CA LYS A 271 1.76 9.98 13.66
C LYS A 271 0.89 8.74 13.89
N PHE A 272 0.40 8.53 15.11
CA PHE A 272 -0.44 7.39 15.45
C PHE A 272 -1.35 7.70 16.63
N PHE A 273 -2.48 7.00 16.71
CA PHE A 273 -3.40 7.08 17.83
C PHE A 273 -3.41 5.76 18.61
N ILE A 274 -3.55 5.85 19.93
CA ILE A 274 -3.52 4.74 20.89
C ILE A 274 -4.90 4.60 21.52
N ASN A 275 -5.48 3.42 21.47
CA ASN A 275 -6.73 3.10 22.14
C ASN A 275 -6.41 2.44 23.48
N ASP A 276 -6.69 3.15 24.57
CA ASP A 276 -6.37 2.70 25.94
C ASP A 276 -7.65 2.31 26.67
N VAL A 277 -7.69 1.07 27.18
CA VAL A 277 -8.89 0.52 27.83
C VAL A 277 -9.03 1.05 29.25
N GLY A 278 -10.18 1.65 29.51
CA GLY A 278 -10.58 2.18 30.81
C GLY A 278 -10.75 1.13 31.91
N GLN A 279 -10.73 1.57 33.16
CA GLN A 279 -10.99 0.71 34.31
C GLN A 279 -12.48 0.44 34.52
N ASN A 280 -13.26 1.50 34.69
CA ASN A 280 -14.68 1.43 35.02
C ASN A 280 -15.48 2.63 34.51
N THR A 281 -14.81 3.71 34.10
CA THR A 281 -15.49 4.98 33.87
C THR A 281 -15.36 5.48 32.44
N ARG A 282 -14.18 5.39 31.81
CA ARG A 282 -13.96 5.99 30.48
C ARG A 282 -13.00 5.19 29.63
N GLU A 283 -13.38 5.02 28.37
CA GLU A 283 -12.53 4.55 27.28
C GLU A 283 -11.89 5.76 26.57
N GLU A 284 -10.65 5.63 26.08
CA GLU A 284 -9.95 6.78 25.51
C GLU A 284 -9.12 6.48 24.25
N VAL A 285 -9.02 7.52 23.40
CA VAL A 285 -8.13 7.56 22.25
C VAL A 285 -7.10 8.66 22.47
N ASN A 286 -5.83 8.29 22.51
CA ASN A 286 -4.69 9.17 22.76
C ASN A 286 -3.91 9.46 21.47
N LEU A 287 -3.32 10.66 21.36
CA LEU A 287 -2.31 10.94 20.34
C LEU A 287 -0.95 10.45 20.82
N GLY A 288 -0.26 9.60 20.05
CA GLY A 288 1.09 9.17 20.36
C GLY A 288 2.10 10.31 20.36
N VAL A 289 2.46 10.81 21.55
CA VAL A 289 3.44 11.90 21.74
C VAL A 289 4.66 11.40 22.51
N LEU A 290 5.85 11.72 22.00
CA LEU A 290 7.13 11.36 22.64
C LEU A 290 7.22 11.97 24.05
N GLY A 291 7.45 11.13 25.06
CA GLY A 291 7.56 11.53 26.46
C GLY A 291 6.24 11.83 27.16
N ALA A 292 5.10 11.62 26.50
CA ALA A 292 3.79 11.84 27.11
C ALA A 292 3.54 10.92 28.31
N ASN A 293 2.89 11.47 29.33
CA ASN A 293 2.33 10.73 30.45
C ASN A 293 0.80 10.86 30.38
N TYR A 294 0.06 9.80 30.11
CA TYR A 294 -1.41 9.86 29.99
C TYR A 294 -2.14 9.77 31.35
N GLY A 295 -1.39 9.54 32.42
CA GLY A 295 -1.85 9.80 33.78
C GLY A 295 -2.51 8.65 34.52
N TRP A 296 -2.64 7.44 33.95
CA TRP A 296 -3.04 6.27 34.72
C TRP A 296 -1.98 5.94 35.81
N PRO A 297 -2.37 5.63 37.06
CA PRO A 297 -3.75 5.43 37.55
C PRO A 297 -4.44 6.67 38.10
N GLU A 298 -3.79 7.83 38.19
CA GLU A 298 -4.44 9.04 38.73
C GLU A 298 -5.59 9.55 37.84
N ARG A 299 -5.52 9.25 36.54
CA ARG A 299 -6.48 9.67 35.51
C ARG A 299 -7.03 8.50 34.72
N GLU A 300 -8.27 8.66 34.26
CA GLU A 300 -8.98 7.77 33.35
C GLU A 300 -9.80 8.65 32.39
N GLY A 301 -9.44 8.66 31.10
CA GLY A 301 -9.89 9.71 30.20
C GLY A 301 -9.35 11.08 30.64
N GLN A 302 -10.18 12.11 30.46
CA GLN A 302 -9.89 13.45 30.95
C GLN A 302 -10.02 13.57 32.48
N CYS A 303 -10.52 12.53 33.17
CA CYS A 303 -10.96 12.62 34.56
C CYS A 303 -10.01 12.04 35.58
N ALA A 304 -10.14 12.49 36.82
CA ALA A 304 -9.57 11.75 37.93
C ALA A 304 -10.24 10.38 37.97
N GLN A 305 -9.44 9.35 38.26
CA GLN A 305 -9.92 7.97 38.29
C GLN A 305 -11.20 7.84 39.12
N GLY A 306 -12.20 7.14 38.58
CA GLY A 306 -13.48 6.90 39.24
C GLY A 306 -14.51 8.04 39.14
N GLN A 307 -14.22 9.15 38.44
CA GLN A 307 -15.17 10.25 38.28
C GLN A 307 -15.99 10.18 36.96
N ASN A 308 -17.31 10.33 37.08
CA ASN A 308 -18.28 10.43 35.97
C ASN A 308 -19.47 11.30 36.47
N PRO A 309 -19.94 12.39 35.81
CA PRO A 309 -19.80 12.80 34.39
C PRO A 309 -18.56 13.65 34.06
N LEU A 310 -18.40 14.01 32.76
CA LEU A 310 -17.30 14.81 32.19
C LEU A 310 -16.78 15.88 33.16
N CYS A 311 -15.56 15.67 33.61
CA CYS A 311 -14.80 16.54 34.47
C CYS A 311 -14.06 17.61 33.65
N PRO A 312 -13.65 18.74 34.26
CA PRO A 312 -12.73 19.66 33.62
C PRO A 312 -11.36 19.00 33.38
N PRO A 313 -10.61 19.43 32.34
CA PRO A 313 -9.22 19.00 32.13
C PRO A 313 -8.37 19.20 33.40
N PRO A 314 -7.25 18.47 33.55
CA PRO A 314 -6.35 18.63 34.70
C PRO A 314 -5.94 20.10 34.84
N ALA A 315 -5.73 20.52 36.09
CA ALA A 315 -5.09 21.79 36.36
C ALA A 315 -3.77 21.86 35.56
N ALA A 316 -3.54 23.00 34.89
CA ALA A 316 -2.30 23.23 34.16
C ALA A 316 -1.11 23.02 35.11
N GLY A 317 -0.16 22.15 34.73
CA GLY A 317 1.06 21.88 35.50
C GLY A 317 1.19 20.46 36.09
N LEU A 318 0.16 19.60 36.00
CA LEU A 318 0.27 18.20 36.46
C LEU A 318 1.12 17.30 35.55
N GLY A 319 1.46 17.75 34.34
CA GLY A 319 2.30 17.00 33.41
C GLY A 319 1.61 15.83 32.70
N TYR A 320 0.28 15.75 32.75
CA TYR A 320 -0.51 14.75 32.04
C TYR A 320 -0.96 15.23 30.65
N THR A 321 -0.82 14.37 29.65
CA THR A 321 -1.31 14.56 28.28
C THR A 321 -2.77 14.18 28.21
N GLN A 322 -3.59 15.00 27.56
CA GLN A 322 -5.03 14.71 27.38
C GLN A 322 -5.28 13.74 26.23
N PRO A 323 -6.30 12.87 26.34
CA PRO A 323 -6.77 12.10 25.20
C PRO A 323 -7.36 13.02 24.12
N LEU A 324 -7.31 12.58 22.87
CA LEU A 324 -7.95 13.23 21.73
C LEU A 324 -9.47 13.20 21.84
N THR A 325 -9.99 12.11 22.40
CA THR A 325 -11.40 11.91 22.72
C THR A 325 -11.51 10.80 23.74
N ASP A 326 -12.54 10.86 24.58
CA ASP A 326 -12.88 9.83 25.53
C ASP A 326 -14.41 9.72 25.64
N TYR A 327 -14.89 8.57 26.11
CA TYR A 327 -16.33 8.31 26.22
C TYR A 327 -16.64 7.43 27.43
N PRO A 328 -17.79 7.64 28.08
CA PRO A 328 -18.09 6.94 29.33
C PRO A 328 -18.41 5.46 29.07
N HIS A 329 -18.05 4.62 30.03
CA HIS A 329 -18.59 3.27 30.14
C HIS A 329 -20.10 3.39 30.34
N ASN A 330 -20.87 2.87 29.38
CA ASN A 330 -22.31 2.93 29.38
C ASN A 330 -22.91 1.54 29.14
N PRO A 331 -23.41 0.88 30.20
CA PRO A 331 -24.01 -0.46 30.09
C PRO A 331 -25.18 -0.57 29.10
N ALA A 332 -25.80 0.56 28.71
CA ALA A 332 -26.90 0.58 27.75
C ALA A 332 -26.46 0.84 26.30
N ASN A 333 -25.27 1.43 26.07
CA ASN A 333 -24.88 1.97 24.76
C ASN A 333 -23.41 1.72 24.36
N GLY A 334 -22.58 1.05 25.18
CA GLY A 334 -21.18 0.73 24.91
C GLY A 334 -20.16 1.48 25.75
N GLY A 335 -18.87 1.26 25.48
CA GLY A 335 -17.78 1.75 26.33
C GLY A 335 -17.27 0.71 27.31
N ASP A 336 -17.33 -0.59 26.99
CA ASP A 336 -16.86 -1.62 27.93
C ASP A 336 -15.38 -1.93 27.75
N TYR A 337 -14.88 -1.95 26.51
CA TYR A 337 -13.45 -2.06 26.20
C TYR A 337 -13.16 -1.67 24.74
N ILE A 338 -12.30 -0.66 24.55
CA ILE A 338 -11.83 -0.23 23.21
C ILE A 338 -10.79 -1.21 22.64
N THR A 339 -11.00 -1.76 21.44
CA THR A 339 -10.25 -2.92 20.94
C THR A 339 -9.64 -2.85 19.55
N GLY A 340 -9.97 -1.85 18.73
CA GLY A 340 -9.51 -1.79 17.34
C GLY A 340 -9.23 -0.36 16.94
N GLY A 341 -8.24 -0.13 16.07
CA GLY A 341 -7.93 1.20 15.58
C GLY A 341 -7.39 1.15 14.15
N ALA A 342 -7.90 1.98 13.25
CA ALA A 342 -7.38 2.10 11.89
C ALA A 342 -7.64 3.50 11.32
N PHE A 343 -6.64 4.10 10.69
CA PHE A 343 -6.83 5.32 9.90
C PHE A 343 -7.40 4.97 8.53
N VAL A 344 -8.38 5.75 8.05
CA VAL A 344 -8.88 5.62 6.69
C VAL A 344 -7.84 6.19 5.71
N PRO A 345 -7.33 5.38 4.75
CA PRO A 345 -6.45 5.89 3.71
C PRO A 345 -7.18 6.91 2.82
N ASN A 346 -6.55 8.04 2.53
CA ASN A 346 -7.10 9.08 1.67
C ASN A 346 -7.40 8.51 0.27
N GLY A 347 -8.58 8.81 -0.25
CA GLY A 347 -9.04 8.32 -1.55
C GLY A 347 -9.56 6.89 -1.55
N ALA A 348 -9.56 6.20 -0.39
CA ALA A 348 -10.12 4.86 -0.26
C ALA A 348 -11.64 4.87 -0.40
N TRP A 349 -12.31 5.75 0.35
CA TRP A 349 -13.76 5.90 0.41
C TRP A 349 -14.17 7.35 0.09
N GLY A 350 -15.45 7.68 0.26
CA GLY A 350 -15.95 9.05 0.11
C GLY A 350 -15.09 10.07 0.87
N SER A 351 -14.95 11.30 0.34
CA SER A 351 -14.03 12.32 0.87
C SER A 351 -14.26 12.67 2.34
N ASP A 352 -15.48 12.51 2.84
CA ASP A 352 -15.81 12.73 4.25
C ASP A 352 -15.10 11.77 5.22
N PHE A 353 -14.58 10.66 4.70
CA PHE A 353 -13.80 9.68 5.46
C PHE A 353 -12.28 9.91 5.40
N ASP A 354 -11.78 10.71 4.46
CA ASP A 354 -10.35 10.90 4.23
C ASP A 354 -9.65 11.41 5.52
N GLY A 355 -8.58 10.71 5.93
CA GLY A 355 -7.77 11.04 7.11
C GLY A 355 -8.46 10.82 8.45
N GLY A 356 -9.68 10.29 8.46
CA GLY A 356 -10.39 9.94 9.68
C GLY A 356 -9.83 8.69 10.35
N TYR A 357 -10.23 8.49 11.60
CA TYR A 357 -9.82 7.38 12.44
C TYR A 357 -11.03 6.56 12.87
N LEU A 358 -10.98 5.26 12.59
CA LEU A 358 -11.95 4.29 13.06
C LEU A 358 -11.41 3.65 14.33
N PHE A 359 -12.27 3.46 15.31
CA PHE A 359 -11.93 2.69 16.50
C PHE A 359 -13.09 1.80 16.94
N ALA A 360 -12.76 0.57 17.33
CA ALA A 360 -13.74 -0.43 17.74
C ALA A 360 -13.88 -0.47 19.26
N ASP A 361 -15.11 -0.71 19.69
CA ASP A 361 -15.48 -1.06 21.05
C ASP A 361 -16.04 -2.48 21.03
N GLY A 362 -15.42 -3.38 21.79
CA GLY A 362 -15.66 -4.81 21.70
C GLY A 362 -17.04 -5.23 22.22
N ASP A 363 -17.67 -4.48 23.12
CA ASP A 363 -18.98 -4.80 23.70
C ASP A 363 -19.78 -3.52 23.95
N PRO A 364 -20.93 -3.29 23.27
CA PRO A 364 -21.77 -4.22 22.52
C PRO A 364 -21.32 -4.54 21.09
N GLY A 365 -20.11 -4.13 20.67
CA GLY A 365 -19.62 -4.33 19.31
C GLY A 365 -20.01 -3.18 18.39
N LYS A 366 -19.25 -2.09 18.51
CA LYS A 366 -19.41 -0.90 17.68
C LYS A 366 -18.06 -0.50 17.07
N ILE A 367 -18.10 0.08 15.88
CA ILE A 367 -16.96 0.82 15.33
C ILE A 367 -17.40 2.28 15.22
N PHE A 368 -16.66 3.19 15.83
CA PHE A 368 -16.89 4.63 15.75
C PHE A 368 -15.98 5.27 14.72
N PHE A 369 -16.44 6.37 14.13
CA PHE A 369 -15.66 7.17 13.20
C PHE A 369 -15.39 8.54 13.80
N ARG A 370 -14.11 8.88 13.93
CA ARG A 370 -13.61 10.22 14.25
C ARG A 370 -13.12 10.86 12.96
N ASN A 371 -13.75 11.92 12.51
CA ASN A 371 -13.35 12.58 11.26
C ASN A 371 -12.01 13.33 11.39
N ALA A 372 -11.45 13.79 10.27
CA ALA A 372 -10.17 14.50 10.25
C ALA A 372 -10.18 15.82 11.07
N ALA A 373 -11.34 16.47 11.22
CA ALA A 373 -11.51 17.65 12.08
C ALA A 373 -11.55 17.32 13.58
N GLY A 374 -11.63 16.02 13.92
CA GLY A 374 -11.57 15.51 15.27
C GLY A 374 -12.91 15.28 15.96
N ASN A 375 -14.00 15.34 15.21
CA ASN A 375 -15.34 15.10 15.74
C ASN A 375 -15.71 13.61 15.67
N THR A 376 -16.33 13.11 16.74
CA THR A 376 -16.89 11.75 16.82
C THR A 376 -18.36 11.83 17.19
N ASN A 377 -19.22 11.13 16.47
CA ASN A 377 -20.63 10.98 16.86
C ASN A 377 -20.90 9.58 17.44
N TYR A 378 -20.86 9.48 18.77
CA TYR A 378 -21.07 8.22 19.49
C TYR A 378 -22.51 7.66 19.38
N ASN A 379 -23.48 8.47 18.95
CA ASN A 379 -24.87 8.02 18.77
C ASN A 379 -25.09 7.30 17.42
N THR A 380 -24.20 7.51 16.45
CA THR A 380 -24.29 6.91 15.12
C THR A 380 -22.98 6.19 14.81
N PRO A 381 -22.75 5.00 15.38
CA PRO A 381 -21.54 4.23 15.08
C PRO A 381 -21.49 3.88 13.58
N PHE A 382 -20.27 3.78 13.05
CA PHE A 382 -19.98 3.36 11.68
C PHE A 382 -20.38 1.90 11.44
N VAL A 383 -20.14 1.03 12.42
CA VAL A 383 -20.65 -0.36 12.46
C VAL A 383 -21.28 -0.63 13.82
N SER A 384 -22.37 -1.40 13.87
CA SER A 384 -22.98 -1.85 15.12
C SER A 384 -23.59 -3.26 15.01
N GLY A 385 -23.83 -3.89 16.16
CA GLY A 385 -24.48 -5.20 16.24
C GLY A 385 -23.52 -6.38 16.07
N VAL A 386 -22.21 -6.15 16.21
CA VAL A 386 -21.13 -7.13 15.95
C VAL A 386 -20.21 -7.26 17.17
N GLY A 387 -20.78 -7.62 18.32
CA GLY A 387 -20.03 -7.85 19.57
C GLY A 387 -18.81 -8.76 19.41
N GLY A 388 -17.76 -8.50 20.17
CA GLY A 388 -16.53 -9.28 20.21
C GLY A 388 -15.45 -8.87 19.20
N ILE A 389 -15.45 -7.63 18.70
CA ILE A 389 -14.35 -7.13 17.86
C ILE A 389 -13.06 -7.05 18.69
N THR A 390 -11.94 -7.56 18.17
CA THR A 390 -10.64 -7.55 18.87
C THR A 390 -9.53 -6.82 18.13
N ASP A 391 -9.72 -6.52 16.85
CA ASP A 391 -8.79 -5.78 15.99
C ASP A 391 -9.47 -5.39 14.66
N ILE A 392 -9.00 -4.30 14.03
CA ILE A 392 -9.44 -3.81 12.73
C ILE A 392 -8.24 -3.33 11.90
N GLU A 393 -8.25 -3.55 10.59
CA GLU A 393 -7.11 -3.22 9.71
C GLU A 393 -7.59 -2.98 8.28
N PHE A 394 -6.96 -2.05 7.57
CA PHE A 394 -7.26 -1.84 6.14
C PHE A 394 -6.48 -2.82 5.26
N VAL A 395 -7.20 -3.49 4.36
CA VAL A 395 -6.63 -4.44 3.40
C VAL A 395 -6.91 -3.96 1.98
N MET A 396 -5.87 -3.90 1.15
CA MET A 396 -5.99 -3.59 -0.27
C MET A 396 -6.42 -4.84 -1.04
N GLU A 397 -7.67 -4.87 -1.50
CA GLU A 397 -8.19 -5.91 -2.40
C GLU A 397 -8.12 -5.47 -3.88
N ALA A 398 -8.46 -6.38 -4.79
CA ALA A 398 -8.62 -6.05 -6.21
C ALA A 398 -9.71 -5.00 -6.44
N ALA A 399 -10.80 -5.03 -5.66
CA ALA A 399 -11.87 -4.05 -5.74
C ALA A 399 -11.48 -2.69 -5.15
N GLY A 400 -10.45 -2.61 -4.31
CA GLY A 400 -10.05 -1.40 -3.58
C GLY A 400 -9.81 -1.68 -2.11
N TRP A 401 -9.79 -0.62 -1.29
CA TRP A 401 -9.59 -0.73 0.15
C TRP A 401 -10.84 -1.24 0.87
N ALA A 402 -10.65 -2.26 1.70
CA ALA A 402 -11.65 -2.81 2.61
C ALA A 402 -11.16 -2.71 4.06
N LEU A 403 -12.07 -2.41 4.98
CA LEU A 403 -11.76 -2.49 6.41
C LEU A 403 -12.06 -3.91 6.88
N TYR A 404 -11.03 -4.66 7.24
CA TYR A 404 -11.16 -5.97 7.85
C TYR A 404 -11.28 -5.84 9.36
N TYR A 405 -12.00 -6.77 9.98
CA TYR A 405 -12.03 -6.91 11.42
C TYR A 405 -12.15 -8.38 11.84
N VAL A 406 -11.56 -8.70 12.99
CA VAL A 406 -11.71 -10.01 13.64
C VAL A 406 -12.81 -9.94 14.68
N ASN A 407 -13.66 -10.96 14.70
CA ASN A 407 -14.73 -11.11 15.68
C ASN A 407 -14.54 -12.39 16.49
N ALA A 408 -14.20 -12.23 17.78
CA ALA A 408 -13.97 -13.32 18.70
C ALA A 408 -15.26 -14.05 19.12
N ALA A 409 -16.39 -13.35 19.19
CA ALA A 409 -17.68 -13.93 19.57
C ALA A 409 -18.29 -14.80 18.46
N THR A 410 -17.99 -14.51 17.19
CA THR A 410 -18.46 -15.29 16.04
C THR A 410 -17.38 -16.20 15.44
N SER A 411 -16.11 -16.06 15.83
CA SER A 411 -14.97 -16.79 15.26
C SER A 411 -14.81 -16.55 13.75
N GLU A 412 -14.99 -15.30 13.34
CA GLU A 412 -14.96 -14.85 11.94
C GLU A 412 -13.90 -13.77 11.71
N VAL A 413 -13.39 -13.72 10.48
CA VAL A 413 -12.81 -12.51 9.89
C VAL A 413 -13.84 -11.96 8.93
N ARG A 414 -14.16 -10.69 9.08
CA ARG A 414 -15.18 -9.98 8.31
C ARG A 414 -14.56 -8.76 7.65
N LYS A 415 -15.25 -8.21 6.66
CA LYS A 415 -14.85 -6.98 5.99
C LYS A 415 -16.02 -6.05 5.74
N VAL A 416 -15.73 -4.76 5.83
CA VAL A 416 -16.61 -3.67 5.41
C VAL A 416 -16.07 -3.09 4.12
N THR A 417 -16.86 -3.11 3.06
CA THR A 417 -16.49 -2.61 1.73
C THR A 417 -17.36 -1.44 1.32
N TRP A 418 -16.75 -0.49 0.62
CA TRP A 418 -17.45 0.57 -0.11
C TRP A 418 -17.62 0.15 -1.56
N ALA A 419 -18.81 0.36 -2.13
CA ALA A 419 -19.06 0.03 -3.53
C ALA A 419 -18.24 0.95 -4.45
N THR A 420 -17.30 0.37 -5.20
CA THR A 420 -16.53 1.08 -6.23
C THR A 420 -16.79 0.47 -7.60
N SER A 421 -16.85 1.30 -8.62
CA SER A 421 -16.80 0.88 -10.03
C SER A 421 -15.49 1.34 -10.66
N PRO A 422 -15.09 0.81 -11.83
CA PRO A 422 -14.05 1.44 -12.63
C PRO A 422 -14.38 2.91 -12.91
N ALA A 423 -13.33 3.71 -13.12
CA ALA A 423 -13.49 5.09 -13.56
C ALA A 423 -14.37 5.17 -14.81
N ALA A 424 -15.40 6.02 -14.77
CA ALA A 424 -16.25 6.24 -15.93
C ALA A 424 -15.44 6.95 -17.03
N SER A 425 -15.66 6.55 -18.29
CA SER A 425 -15.06 7.27 -19.40
C SER A 425 -15.73 8.65 -19.53
N PRO A 426 -14.97 9.76 -19.52
CA PRO A 426 -15.47 11.12 -19.70
C PRO A 426 -15.77 11.45 -21.16
N GLY A 427 -15.63 10.49 -22.09
CA GLY A 427 -15.78 10.71 -23.53
C GLY A 427 -14.49 11.24 -24.18
N ALA A 428 -14.66 11.99 -25.28
CA ALA A 428 -13.57 12.54 -26.09
C ALA A 428 -12.85 13.70 -25.38
N LEU A 429 -11.52 13.58 -25.29
CA LEU A 429 -10.62 14.53 -24.66
C LEU A 429 -9.57 15.07 -25.64
N ALA A 430 -9.17 16.32 -25.47
CA ALA A 430 -8.04 16.93 -26.15
C ALA A 430 -6.83 17.00 -25.21
N TYR A 431 -5.64 16.77 -25.75
CA TYR A 431 -4.39 16.90 -25.01
C TYR A 431 -3.94 18.36 -24.90
N ASP A 432 -3.58 18.77 -23.70
CA ASP A 432 -2.95 20.05 -23.40
C ASP A 432 -1.57 19.80 -22.77
N ALA A 433 -0.51 20.32 -23.41
CA ALA A 433 0.87 20.05 -23.02
C ALA A 433 1.36 21.07 -21.98
N LEU A 434 2.03 20.60 -20.93
CA LEU A 434 2.78 21.49 -20.05
C LEU A 434 4.18 21.76 -20.62
N SER A 435 4.59 23.03 -20.59
CA SER A 435 5.92 23.45 -21.02
C SER A 435 6.52 24.46 -20.03
N PRO A 436 7.51 24.06 -19.19
CA PRO A 436 8.02 22.68 -19.04
C PRO A 436 7.04 21.77 -18.29
N ALA A 437 7.30 20.46 -18.31
CA ALA A 437 6.66 19.50 -17.43
C ALA A 437 6.86 19.86 -15.94
N ARG A 438 5.91 19.47 -15.09
CA ARG A 438 5.85 19.86 -13.68
C ARG A 438 6.01 18.65 -12.75
N ARG A 439 6.90 18.73 -11.77
CA ARG A 439 6.92 17.76 -10.66
C ARG A 439 5.70 17.94 -9.76
N ALA A 440 4.82 16.95 -9.72
CA ALA A 440 3.63 16.97 -8.86
C ALA A 440 3.85 16.23 -7.53
N PHE A 441 4.74 15.25 -7.51
CA PHE A 441 5.03 14.46 -6.31
C PHE A 441 6.46 13.94 -6.32
N ASP A 442 7.13 13.99 -5.17
CA ASP A 442 8.40 13.35 -4.90
C ASP A 442 8.38 12.84 -3.46
N SER A 443 8.39 11.52 -3.28
CA SER A 443 8.37 10.92 -1.94
C SER A 443 9.61 11.24 -1.11
N ARG A 444 10.68 11.75 -1.73
CA ARG A 444 11.96 12.03 -1.06
C ARG A 444 12.04 13.44 -0.49
N ASP A 445 11.12 14.33 -0.87
CA ASP A 445 11.11 15.70 -0.40
C ASP A 445 10.87 15.75 1.13
N ALA A 446 11.51 16.69 1.81
CA ALA A 446 11.38 16.85 3.25
C ALA A 446 10.04 17.52 3.60
N GLY A 447 9.08 16.75 4.12
CA GLY A 447 7.77 17.26 4.55
C GLY A 447 6.94 16.20 5.26
N ALA A 448 6.03 16.59 6.16
CA ALA A 448 5.21 15.64 6.92
C ALA A 448 4.23 14.82 6.06
N ALA A 449 3.99 15.22 4.81
CA ALA A 449 3.14 14.55 3.83
C ALA A 449 3.93 13.72 2.79
N THR A 450 5.26 13.75 2.83
CA THR A 450 6.16 13.10 1.88
C THR A 450 7.09 12.12 2.62
N GLY A 451 7.32 10.97 1.99
CA GLY A 451 8.10 9.86 2.52
C GLY A 451 7.90 8.61 1.65
N PRO A 452 8.82 7.63 1.70
CA PRO A 452 8.71 6.41 0.90
C PRO A 452 7.33 5.77 1.03
N LEU A 453 6.76 5.33 -0.10
CA LEU A 453 5.52 4.56 -0.08
C LEU A 453 5.85 3.17 0.45
N ARG A 454 5.20 2.77 1.53
CA ARG A 454 5.40 1.45 2.13
C ARG A 454 4.74 0.37 1.30
N ALA A 455 5.31 -0.83 1.33
CA ALA A 455 4.74 -2.02 0.70
C ALA A 455 3.26 -2.19 1.09
N GLY A 456 2.39 -2.32 0.10
CA GLY A 456 0.96 -2.55 0.33
C GLY A 456 0.15 -1.29 0.66
N THR A 457 0.76 -0.10 0.68
CA THR A 457 0.07 1.16 1.00
C THR A 457 -0.18 2.03 -0.24
N SER A 458 -1.05 3.02 -0.11
CA SER A 458 -1.32 4.01 -1.16
C SER A 458 -1.26 5.45 -0.65
N ARG A 459 -0.92 6.39 -1.54
CA ARG A 459 -0.92 7.84 -1.28
C ARG A 459 -1.86 8.55 -2.25
N LEU A 460 -2.71 9.43 -1.72
CA LEU A 460 -3.46 10.38 -2.55
C LEU A 460 -2.53 11.51 -2.99
N VAL A 461 -2.44 11.74 -4.30
CA VAL A 461 -1.54 12.72 -4.91
C VAL A 461 -2.35 13.66 -5.79
N ASN A 462 -2.19 14.97 -5.59
CA ASN A 462 -2.83 15.97 -6.46
C ASN A 462 -1.93 16.29 -7.67
N LEU A 463 -2.38 15.88 -8.86
CA LEU A 463 -1.65 16.11 -10.11
C LEU A 463 -1.98 17.45 -10.75
N ALA A 464 -3.14 18.06 -10.46
CA ALA A 464 -3.65 19.26 -11.11
C ALA A 464 -3.76 20.48 -10.17
N ALA A 465 -2.99 20.50 -9.07
CA ALA A 465 -3.07 21.56 -8.07
C ALA A 465 -2.86 22.94 -8.74
N GLY A 466 -3.89 23.79 -8.65
CA GLY A 466 -3.89 25.11 -9.29
C GLY A 466 -3.89 25.09 -10.83
N GLN A 467 -4.36 24.02 -11.49
CA GLN A 467 -4.43 23.90 -12.96
C GLN A 467 -5.87 23.86 -13.51
N GLY A 468 -6.88 23.89 -12.64
CA GLY A 468 -8.28 23.75 -13.05
C GLY A 468 -8.72 22.29 -13.12
N ALA A 469 -9.93 22.06 -13.64
CA ALA A 469 -10.52 20.73 -13.69
C ALA A 469 -10.10 20.00 -14.96
N HIS A 470 -9.41 18.87 -14.83
CA HIS A 470 -9.04 17.99 -15.94
C HIS A 470 -9.70 16.61 -15.77
N ARG A 471 -9.50 15.68 -16.71
CA ARG A 471 -10.08 14.32 -16.63
C ARG A 471 -9.04 13.20 -16.59
N ALA A 472 -7.90 13.41 -17.23
CA ALA A 472 -6.75 12.53 -17.11
C ALA A 472 -5.45 13.34 -17.22
N ALA A 473 -4.35 12.77 -16.72
CA ALA A 473 -3.03 13.34 -16.83
C ALA A 473 -2.10 12.39 -17.60
N LEU A 474 -1.26 12.95 -18.46
CA LEU A 474 -0.07 12.26 -18.97
C LEU A 474 1.07 12.51 -17.99
N VAL A 475 1.57 11.45 -17.36
CA VAL A 475 2.58 11.52 -16.32
C VAL A 475 3.75 10.61 -16.61
N ASN A 476 4.93 11.00 -16.16
CA ASN A 476 6.08 10.11 -16.04
C ASN A 476 6.19 9.67 -14.57
N ILE A 477 5.98 8.38 -14.31
CA ILE A 477 6.14 7.80 -12.97
C ILE A 477 7.53 7.21 -12.89
N THR A 478 8.33 7.68 -11.93
CA THR A 478 9.66 7.15 -11.65
C THR A 478 9.64 6.36 -10.35
N PHE A 479 9.99 5.08 -10.43
CA PHE A 479 10.09 4.16 -9.32
C PHE A 479 11.56 4.03 -8.91
N ILE A 480 11.86 4.37 -7.66
CA ILE A 480 13.22 4.58 -7.14
C ILE A 480 13.42 3.70 -5.92
N THR A 481 14.63 3.15 -5.77
CA THR A 481 15.08 2.48 -4.53
C THR A 481 14.12 1.41 -4.02
N ALA A 482 13.41 0.72 -4.92
CA ALA A 482 12.49 -0.34 -4.57
C ALA A 482 13.20 -1.42 -3.73
N SER A 483 12.61 -1.81 -2.60
CA SER A 483 13.21 -2.77 -1.67
C SER A 483 13.39 -4.17 -2.25
N SER A 484 12.59 -4.50 -3.27
CA SER A 484 12.62 -5.74 -4.04
C SER A 484 11.93 -5.51 -5.37
N ASP A 485 11.86 -6.53 -6.23
CA ASP A 485 11.06 -6.49 -7.44
C ASP A 485 9.59 -6.18 -7.10
N GLY A 486 8.99 -5.25 -7.82
CA GLY A 486 7.67 -4.73 -7.50
C GLY A 486 7.09 -3.81 -8.57
N PHE A 487 5.97 -3.18 -8.23
CA PHE A 487 5.23 -2.34 -9.15
C PHE A 487 4.47 -1.20 -8.47
N VAL A 488 4.14 -0.19 -9.27
CA VAL A 488 3.26 0.92 -8.89
C VAL A 488 1.99 0.90 -9.76
N VAL A 489 0.86 1.20 -9.13
CA VAL A 489 -0.44 1.41 -9.79
C VAL A 489 -0.94 2.80 -9.42
N ALA A 490 -1.42 3.54 -10.41
CA ALA A 490 -1.99 4.87 -10.28
C ALA A 490 -3.38 4.90 -10.94
N TRP A 491 -4.40 5.32 -10.21
CA TRP A 491 -5.78 5.35 -10.69
C TRP A 491 -6.62 6.42 -10.01
N GLN A 492 -7.79 6.72 -10.57
CA GLN A 492 -8.70 7.69 -9.98
C GLN A 492 -9.15 7.24 -8.58
N PRO A 493 -9.05 8.10 -7.54
CA PRO A 493 -9.52 7.78 -6.19
C PRO A 493 -10.99 7.36 -6.20
N ARG A 494 -11.39 6.54 -5.21
CA ARG A 494 -12.78 6.09 -5.04
C ARG A 494 -13.34 5.26 -6.21
N THR A 495 -12.46 4.75 -7.07
CA THR A 495 -12.79 3.79 -8.14
C THR A 495 -12.05 2.48 -7.93
N SER A 496 -12.49 1.42 -8.60
CA SER A 496 -11.86 0.11 -8.46
C SER A 496 -10.42 0.14 -8.97
N ARG A 497 -9.49 -0.44 -8.23
CA ARG A 497 -8.08 -0.51 -8.62
C ARG A 497 -7.92 -1.28 -9.94
N PRO A 498 -7.24 -0.72 -10.96
CA PRO A 498 -6.91 -1.47 -12.17
C PRO A 498 -6.06 -2.71 -11.88
N PRO A 499 -6.24 -3.81 -12.63
CA PRO A 499 -5.41 -5.01 -12.50
C PRO A 499 -4.01 -4.85 -13.13
N SER A 500 -3.77 -3.72 -13.82
CA SER A 500 -2.54 -3.41 -14.53
C SER A 500 -1.64 -2.48 -13.73
N SER A 501 -0.34 -2.75 -13.73
CA SER A 501 0.66 -1.82 -13.20
C SER A 501 0.93 -0.70 -14.20
N ASN A 502 1.20 0.50 -13.70
CA ASN A 502 1.75 1.58 -14.51
C ASN A 502 3.23 1.38 -14.75
N ILE A 503 3.98 0.94 -13.74
CA ILE A 503 5.42 0.68 -13.87
C ILE A 503 5.84 -0.53 -13.04
N ASN A 504 6.80 -1.29 -13.57
CA ASN A 504 7.50 -2.37 -12.87
C ASN A 504 8.97 -2.00 -12.69
N GLY A 505 9.53 -2.34 -11.53
CA GLY A 505 10.94 -2.12 -11.23
C GLY A 505 11.55 -3.29 -10.48
N GLN A 506 12.84 -3.50 -10.70
CA GLN A 506 13.62 -4.47 -9.95
C GLN A 506 14.21 -3.82 -8.69
N GLY A 507 14.48 -4.64 -7.68
CA GLY A 507 15.07 -4.18 -6.42
C GLY A 507 16.36 -3.35 -6.66
N GLY A 508 16.45 -2.19 -6.04
CA GLY A 508 17.60 -1.28 -6.13
C GLY A 508 17.79 -0.55 -7.47
N GLN A 509 16.95 -0.79 -8.48
CA GLN A 509 17.01 -0.07 -9.75
C GLN A 509 16.10 1.16 -9.77
N VAL A 510 16.46 2.13 -10.62
CA VAL A 510 15.56 3.21 -11.01
C VAL A 510 14.87 2.85 -12.31
N ALA A 511 13.56 2.96 -12.38
CA ALA A 511 12.77 2.79 -13.60
C ALA A 511 11.84 3.98 -13.79
N ALA A 512 11.64 4.41 -15.03
CA ALA A 512 10.62 5.40 -15.40
C ALA A 512 9.70 4.81 -16.45
N ASN A 513 8.42 5.14 -16.37
CA ASN A 513 7.44 4.81 -17.39
C ASN A 513 6.44 5.95 -17.53
N MET A 514 6.18 6.35 -18.76
CA MET A 514 5.08 7.25 -19.06
C MET A 514 3.75 6.54 -18.76
N SER A 515 2.71 7.26 -18.41
CA SER A 515 1.39 6.71 -18.10
C SER A 515 0.30 7.75 -18.34
N VAL A 516 -0.84 7.31 -18.84
CA VAL A 516 -2.07 8.11 -18.81
C VAL A 516 -2.89 7.63 -17.63
N VAL A 517 -3.19 8.53 -16.70
CA VAL A 517 -3.92 8.22 -15.46
C VAL A 517 -5.19 9.07 -15.38
N PRO A 518 -6.38 8.45 -15.24
CA PRO A 518 -7.58 9.17 -14.88
C PRO A 518 -7.43 9.83 -13.52
N ILE A 519 -7.99 11.04 -13.37
CA ILE A 519 -7.95 11.83 -12.14
C ILE A 519 -9.37 12.23 -11.72
N ASP A 520 -9.59 12.47 -10.43
CA ASP A 520 -10.86 13.01 -9.96
C ASP A 520 -11.02 14.50 -10.29
N THR A 521 -12.18 15.07 -9.96
CA THR A 521 -12.53 16.47 -10.22
C THR A 521 -11.64 17.47 -9.50
N ASP A 522 -10.98 17.04 -8.42
CA ASP A 522 -10.04 17.85 -7.64
C ASP A 522 -8.59 17.69 -8.15
N GLY A 523 -8.40 16.88 -9.19
CA GLY A 523 -7.10 16.63 -9.80
C GLY A 523 -6.29 15.53 -9.14
N ASN A 524 -6.90 14.68 -8.29
CA ASN A 524 -6.18 13.68 -7.54
C ASN A 524 -6.10 12.33 -8.25
N VAL A 525 -5.03 11.61 -7.94
CA VAL A 525 -4.78 10.21 -8.27
C VAL A 525 -4.42 9.45 -7.00
N LEU A 526 -4.81 8.18 -6.89
CA LEU A 526 -4.36 7.26 -5.86
C LEU A 526 -3.15 6.47 -6.38
N VAL A 527 -2.05 6.48 -5.63
CA VAL A 527 -0.78 5.84 -6.03
C VAL A 527 -0.45 4.73 -5.03
N PHE A 528 -0.47 3.48 -5.48
CA PHE A 528 -0.12 2.29 -4.69
C PHE A 528 1.25 1.76 -5.05
N SER A 529 1.98 1.26 -4.05
CA SER A 529 3.24 0.52 -4.25
C SER A 529 3.17 -0.88 -3.65
N SER A 530 3.58 -1.90 -4.41
CA SER A 530 3.61 -3.29 -3.94
C SER A 530 4.77 -3.59 -2.98
N VAL A 531 5.78 -2.72 -2.97
CA VAL A 531 7.00 -2.84 -2.17
C VAL A 531 7.34 -1.47 -1.59
N THR A 532 8.22 -1.41 -0.58
CA THR A 532 8.64 -0.12 -0.05
C THR A 532 9.60 0.54 -1.04
N ALA A 533 9.29 1.77 -1.44
CA ALA A 533 10.03 2.47 -2.49
C ALA A 533 9.78 3.98 -2.47
N ASP A 534 10.69 4.72 -3.11
CA ASP A 534 10.46 6.11 -3.47
C ASP A 534 9.76 6.21 -4.83
N VAL A 535 8.86 7.19 -4.97
CA VAL A 535 8.09 7.45 -6.19
C VAL A 535 8.13 8.94 -6.51
N ILE A 536 8.45 9.26 -7.76
CA ILE A 536 8.32 10.61 -8.34
C ILE A 536 7.25 10.57 -9.42
N ILE A 537 6.41 11.61 -9.48
CA ILE A 537 5.45 11.81 -10.55
C ILE A 537 5.65 13.20 -11.14
N ASP A 538 6.09 13.24 -12.39
CA ASP A 538 6.16 14.45 -13.20
C ASP A 538 4.98 14.46 -14.18
N VAL A 539 4.23 15.55 -14.21
CA VAL A 539 3.09 15.77 -15.12
C VAL A 539 3.59 16.43 -16.39
N ILE A 540 3.32 15.79 -17.52
CA ILE A 540 3.75 16.20 -18.86
C ILE A 540 2.65 17.02 -19.55
N GLY A 541 1.39 16.72 -19.25
CA GLY A 541 0.23 17.37 -19.84
C GLY A 541 -1.06 16.78 -19.29
N PHE A 542 -2.19 17.38 -19.67
CA PHE A 542 -3.52 16.94 -19.27
C PHE A 542 -4.37 16.56 -20.48
N PHE A 543 -5.38 15.74 -20.25
CA PHE A 543 -6.46 15.51 -21.19
C PHE A 543 -7.75 16.07 -20.60
N ASP A 544 -8.39 16.95 -21.37
CA ASP A 544 -9.61 17.65 -20.95
C ASP A 544 -10.69 17.64 -22.04
N VAL A 545 -11.93 17.94 -21.65
CA VAL A 545 -13.12 17.77 -22.47
C VAL A 545 -13.01 18.54 -23.78
N ALA A 546 -13.13 17.83 -24.91
CA ALA A 546 -13.25 18.44 -26.22
C ALA A 546 -14.68 18.99 -26.41
N ALA A 547 -14.82 20.29 -26.69
CA ALA A 547 -16.13 20.91 -26.87
C ALA A 547 -16.90 20.26 -28.03
N ALA A 548 -18.13 19.82 -27.77
CA ALA A 548 -18.94 19.04 -28.72
C ALA A 548 -18.25 17.75 -29.26
N GLY A 549 -17.23 17.25 -28.55
CA GLY A 549 -16.44 16.08 -28.99
C GLY A 549 -15.40 16.39 -30.06
N GLU A 550 -15.19 17.65 -30.42
CA GLU A 550 -14.23 18.09 -31.42
C GLU A 550 -13.15 18.99 -30.81
N ALA A 551 -11.97 18.99 -31.42
CA ALA A 551 -10.89 19.89 -31.04
C ALA A 551 -10.09 20.35 -32.25
N THR A 552 -9.50 21.55 -32.18
CA THR A 552 -8.47 21.99 -33.13
C THR A 552 -7.10 21.48 -32.67
N ALA A 553 -6.69 21.89 -31.46
CA ALA A 553 -5.47 21.46 -30.79
C ALA A 553 -5.64 20.15 -30.01
N GLY A 554 -4.52 19.48 -29.72
CA GLY A 554 -4.50 18.35 -28.80
C GLY A 554 -5.05 17.03 -29.35
N ARG A 555 -5.28 16.94 -30.67
CA ARG A 555 -5.68 15.70 -31.34
C ARG A 555 -4.46 14.91 -31.78
N PHE A 556 -4.43 13.63 -31.46
CA PHE A 556 -3.33 12.75 -31.83
C PHE A 556 -3.44 12.27 -33.28
N THR A 557 -2.36 12.44 -34.03
CA THR A 557 -2.19 11.96 -35.40
C THR A 557 -1.13 10.86 -35.39
N PRO A 558 -1.52 9.57 -35.34
CA PRO A 558 -0.59 8.47 -35.25
C PRO A 558 0.03 8.13 -36.61
N VAL A 559 1.33 7.87 -36.62
CA VAL A 559 2.09 7.38 -37.79
C VAL A 559 2.58 5.95 -37.54
N PRO A 560 2.80 5.13 -38.58
CA PRO A 560 3.62 3.93 -38.42
C PRO A 560 4.98 4.35 -37.82
N PRO A 561 5.54 3.62 -36.85
CA PRO A 561 6.78 4.05 -36.20
C PRO A 561 7.91 4.31 -37.21
N VAL A 562 8.53 5.49 -37.16
CA VAL A 562 9.63 5.90 -38.07
C VAL A 562 10.84 6.38 -37.29
N ARG A 563 12.02 5.87 -37.62
CA ARG A 563 13.28 6.31 -37.00
C ARG A 563 13.64 7.74 -37.41
N ALA A 564 13.75 8.63 -36.42
CA ALA A 564 14.22 9.99 -36.62
C ALA A 564 15.74 10.09 -36.51
N THR A 565 16.32 9.44 -35.50
CA THR A 565 17.77 9.47 -35.24
C THR A 565 18.25 8.22 -34.53
N ASP A 566 19.48 7.79 -34.87
CA ASP A 566 20.27 6.80 -34.14
C ASP A 566 21.68 7.35 -33.93
N SER A 567 21.96 7.82 -32.72
CA SER A 567 23.25 8.46 -32.40
C SER A 567 24.42 7.48 -32.28
N ARG A 568 24.21 6.17 -32.52
CA ARG A 568 25.30 5.20 -32.70
C ARG A 568 25.93 5.34 -34.09
N ALA A 569 25.17 5.84 -35.06
CA ALA A 569 25.65 6.15 -36.39
C ALA A 569 25.98 7.65 -36.51
N SER A 570 26.91 7.98 -37.41
CA SER A 570 27.28 9.37 -37.69
C SER A 570 26.06 10.18 -38.17
N ALA A 571 26.02 11.45 -37.79
CA ALA A 571 25.04 12.40 -38.31
C ALA A 571 25.20 12.57 -39.82
N GLY A 572 24.10 12.73 -40.54
CA GLY A 572 24.09 12.91 -41.99
C GLY A 572 22.69 13.10 -42.56
N ALA A 573 22.58 13.13 -43.89
CA ALA A 573 21.29 13.38 -44.55
C ALA A 573 20.21 12.32 -44.22
N SER A 574 20.61 11.07 -43.98
CA SER A 574 19.71 9.96 -43.60
C SER A 574 19.56 9.76 -42.09
N ASN A 575 20.37 10.44 -41.26
CA ASN A 575 20.37 10.35 -39.80
C ASN A 575 20.57 11.75 -39.22
N ARG A 576 19.48 12.51 -39.16
CA ARG A 576 19.52 13.96 -38.95
C ARG A 576 19.49 14.30 -37.46
N TYR A 577 20.65 14.60 -36.91
CA TYR A 577 20.78 15.24 -35.62
C TYR A 577 22.02 16.14 -35.60
N THR A 578 22.05 17.08 -34.65
CA THR A 578 23.32 17.68 -34.21
C THR A 578 23.62 17.24 -32.80
N ARG A 579 24.91 17.20 -32.45
CA ARG A 579 25.36 16.83 -31.10
C ARG A 579 26.23 17.93 -30.54
N SER A 580 25.85 18.42 -29.38
CA SER A 580 26.58 19.43 -28.63
C SER A 580 26.73 18.98 -27.17
N THR A 581 27.34 19.84 -26.36
CA THR A 581 27.50 19.64 -24.92
C THR A 581 26.96 20.86 -24.19
N ASP A 582 26.18 20.62 -23.13
CA ASP A 582 25.67 21.64 -22.22
C ASP A 582 26.04 21.23 -20.79
N GLY A 583 27.09 21.83 -20.25
CA GLY A 583 27.69 21.38 -18.98
C GLY A 583 28.09 19.90 -19.05
N PRO A 584 27.65 19.05 -18.10
CA PRO A 584 27.97 17.62 -18.12
C PRO A 584 27.03 16.80 -19.03
N ASP A 585 26.10 17.42 -19.75
CA ASP A 585 25.15 16.72 -20.63
C ASP A 585 25.65 16.72 -22.07
N SER A 586 25.51 15.59 -22.75
CA SER A 586 25.53 15.57 -24.22
C SER A 586 24.13 15.86 -24.73
N VAL A 587 23.98 16.85 -25.61
CA VAL A 587 22.68 17.24 -26.16
C VAL A 587 22.59 16.78 -27.61
N VAL A 588 21.60 15.97 -27.92
CA VAL A 588 21.28 15.51 -29.28
C VAL A 588 20.03 16.25 -29.74
N ASN A 589 20.21 17.22 -30.63
CA ASN A 589 19.10 17.96 -31.24
C ASN A 589 18.54 17.19 -32.44
N VAL A 590 17.22 16.98 -32.46
CA VAL A 590 16.53 16.18 -33.48
C VAL A 590 15.46 17.04 -34.16
N PRO A 591 15.60 17.38 -35.46
CA PRO A 591 14.59 18.13 -36.21
C PRO A 591 13.33 17.29 -36.47
N ILE A 592 12.13 17.78 -36.14
CA ILE A 592 10.87 17.01 -36.20
C ILE A 592 9.86 17.60 -37.18
N ALA A 593 9.61 18.91 -37.13
CA ALA A 593 8.53 19.55 -37.88
C ALA A 593 8.64 19.30 -39.40
N GLY A 594 7.51 18.98 -40.03
CA GLY A 594 7.43 18.69 -41.48
C GLY A 594 8.09 17.38 -41.91
N ARG A 595 8.45 16.49 -40.98
CA ARG A 595 9.15 15.23 -41.25
C ARG A 595 8.39 14.03 -40.69
N TYR A 596 8.82 12.82 -41.04
CA TYR A 596 8.36 11.56 -40.43
C TYR A 596 6.84 11.33 -40.46
N GLY A 597 6.14 11.86 -41.48
CA GLY A 597 4.69 11.76 -41.61
C GLY A 597 3.92 12.88 -40.89
N ILE A 598 4.61 13.86 -40.28
CA ILE A 598 4.02 15.07 -39.69
C ILE A 598 3.87 16.12 -40.79
N THR A 599 2.66 16.26 -41.32
CA THR A 599 2.35 17.15 -42.46
C THR A 599 1.66 18.44 -42.07
N GLN A 600 1.16 18.54 -40.85
CA GLN A 600 0.44 19.70 -40.31
C GLN A 600 1.23 20.36 -39.17
N ALA A 601 0.81 21.54 -38.76
CA ALA A 601 1.36 22.21 -37.58
C ALA A 601 0.93 21.47 -36.30
N VAL A 602 1.87 21.33 -35.36
CA VAL A 602 1.73 20.45 -34.19
C VAL A 602 2.25 21.14 -32.94
N SER A 603 1.56 20.92 -31.83
CA SER A 603 1.93 21.44 -30.52
C SER A 603 2.97 20.56 -29.83
N SER A 604 2.92 19.25 -30.06
CA SER A 604 3.82 18.27 -29.43
C SER A 604 4.05 17.05 -30.32
N VAL A 605 5.18 16.38 -30.12
CA VAL A 605 5.50 15.10 -30.77
C VAL A 605 5.50 13.97 -29.75
N ALA A 606 5.02 12.80 -30.14
CA ALA A 606 5.16 11.56 -29.39
C ALA A 606 6.28 10.71 -30.01
N VAL A 607 7.31 10.42 -29.21
CA VAL A 607 8.50 9.67 -29.61
C VAL A 607 8.80 8.55 -28.63
N ILE A 608 9.35 7.45 -29.13
CA ILE A 608 9.99 6.43 -28.30
C ILE A 608 11.46 6.80 -28.22
N VAL A 609 11.96 6.94 -26.99
CA VAL A 609 13.36 7.27 -26.72
C VAL A 609 14.03 6.05 -26.13
N THR A 610 15.00 5.48 -26.85
CA THR A 610 15.81 4.37 -26.36
C THR A 610 17.18 4.89 -25.91
N ALA A 611 17.41 4.89 -24.60
CA ALA A 611 18.68 5.23 -23.98
C ALA A 611 19.59 4.01 -23.91
N ILE A 612 20.85 4.16 -24.31
CA ILE A 612 21.86 3.11 -24.32
C ILE A 612 23.03 3.58 -23.44
N ALA A 613 23.17 2.94 -22.28
CA ALA A 613 24.28 3.21 -21.37
C ALA A 613 25.62 2.87 -22.02
N GLY A 614 26.66 3.61 -21.63
CA GLY A 614 28.02 3.28 -22.01
C GLY A 614 28.59 2.13 -21.17
N ALA A 615 29.92 2.02 -21.18
CA ALA A 615 30.65 1.11 -20.31
C ALA A 615 30.74 1.59 -18.85
N SER A 616 30.24 2.80 -18.55
CA SER A 616 30.23 3.31 -17.18
C SER A 616 29.34 2.45 -16.28
N PRO A 617 29.80 2.08 -15.07
CA PRO A 617 28.96 1.40 -14.09
C PRO A 617 27.94 2.34 -13.43
N GLU A 618 28.07 3.65 -13.62
CA GLU A 618 27.18 4.64 -13.01
C GLU A 618 25.82 4.69 -13.71
N ALA A 619 24.77 4.88 -12.91
CA ALA A 619 23.44 5.14 -13.46
C ALA A 619 23.42 6.44 -14.28
N GLY A 620 22.58 6.45 -15.31
CA GLY A 620 22.42 7.57 -16.23
C GLY A 620 20.95 7.85 -16.48
N TYR A 621 20.67 8.99 -17.11
CA TYR A 621 19.31 9.33 -17.50
C TYR A 621 19.27 10.20 -18.76
N VAL A 622 18.10 10.17 -19.40
CA VAL A 622 17.76 11.00 -20.54
C VAL A 622 16.61 11.93 -20.19
N VAL A 623 16.76 13.20 -20.58
CA VAL A 623 15.71 14.24 -20.51
C VAL A 623 15.43 14.72 -21.92
N VAL A 624 14.16 14.85 -22.29
CA VAL A 624 13.74 15.44 -23.55
C VAL A 624 13.06 16.77 -23.28
N ALA A 625 13.45 17.79 -24.04
CA ALA A 625 12.90 19.14 -23.94
C ALA A 625 12.64 19.73 -25.33
N PRO A 626 11.80 20.77 -25.44
CA PRO A 626 11.74 21.61 -26.64
C PRO A 626 13.12 22.20 -26.92
N HIS A 627 13.55 22.25 -28.19
CA HIS A 627 14.87 22.82 -28.50
C HIS A 627 14.97 24.28 -28.08
N ALA A 628 16.10 24.62 -27.44
CA ALA A 628 16.33 25.94 -26.83
C ALA A 628 15.21 26.40 -25.86
N GLY A 629 14.42 25.46 -25.35
CA GLY A 629 13.36 25.70 -24.37
C GLY A 629 13.78 25.37 -22.95
N ALA A 630 12.84 25.51 -22.01
CA ALA A 630 13.04 25.13 -20.63
C ALA A 630 13.19 23.60 -20.49
N VAL A 631 14.19 23.18 -19.72
CA VAL A 631 14.46 21.77 -19.45
C VAL A 631 13.58 21.32 -18.28
N PRO A 632 12.75 20.29 -18.44
CA PRO A 632 11.90 19.81 -17.37
C PRO A 632 12.74 19.13 -16.27
N PRO A 633 12.25 19.09 -15.01
CA PRO A 633 12.93 18.39 -13.92
C PRO A 633 12.83 16.86 -14.05
N SER A 634 12.06 16.34 -15.03
CA SER A 634 11.77 14.92 -15.21
C SER A 634 12.89 14.18 -15.93
N SER A 635 13.28 13.01 -15.43
CA SER A 635 14.05 12.02 -16.22
C SER A 635 13.09 11.10 -16.98
N ASN A 636 13.10 11.16 -18.30
CA ASN A 636 12.20 10.36 -19.13
C ASN A 636 12.62 8.89 -19.21
N VAL A 637 13.93 8.62 -19.24
CA VAL A 637 14.49 7.26 -19.30
C VAL A 637 15.67 7.17 -18.33
N ASN A 638 15.74 6.11 -17.52
CA ASN A 638 16.82 5.90 -16.56
C ASN A 638 17.56 4.60 -16.85
N THR A 639 18.87 4.69 -17.11
CA THR A 639 19.75 3.53 -17.29
C THR A 639 20.48 3.22 -15.98
N ASN A 640 20.70 1.94 -15.67
CA ASN A 640 21.25 1.49 -14.37
C ASN A 640 22.72 1.05 -14.46
N GLY A 641 23.50 1.68 -15.34
CA GLY A 641 24.93 1.39 -15.52
C GLY A 641 25.24 0.42 -16.66
N SER A 642 26.40 -0.22 -16.58
CA SER A 642 27.11 -0.90 -17.66
C SER A 642 26.22 -1.65 -18.66
N GLY A 643 26.07 -1.08 -19.86
CA GLY A 643 25.35 -1.72 -20.97
C GLY A 643 23.83 -1.78 -20.84
N ASP A 644 23.24 -1.15 -19.82
CA ASP A 644 21.78 -1.08 -19.69
C ASP A 644 21.16 -0.30 -20.87
N THR A 645 20.06 -0.83 -21.40
CA THR A 645 19.34 -0.25 -22.54
C THR A 645 17.88 -0.21 -22.16
N ARG A 646 17.28 0.99 -22.22
CA ARG A 646 15.90 1.21 -21.83
C ARG A 646 15.18 2.12 -22.80
N ALA A 647 13.90 1.88 -22.97
CA ALA A 647 13.03 2.75 -23.73
C ALA A 647 11.86 3.23 -22.89
N ASN A 648 11.37 4.41 -23.23
CA ASN A 648 10.10 4.95 -22.73
C ASN A 648 9.45 5.80 -23.84
N LEU A 649 8.13 5.92 -23.79
CA LEU A 649 7.40 6.94 -24.56
C LEU A 649 7.69 8.31 -23.96
N VAL A 650 7.90 9.30 -24.82
CA VAL A 650 8.02 10.70 -24.45
C VAL A 650 7.12 11.55 -25.34
N VAL A 651 6.27 12.37 -24.72
CA VAL A 651 5.52 13.42 -25.41
C VAL A 651 6.14 14.75 -25.00
N VAL A 652 6.51 15.56 -25.99
CA VAL A 652 7.24 16.81 -25.73
C VAL A 652 6.80 17.89 -26.72
N PRO A 653 6.64 19.16 -26.28
CA PRO A 653 6.45 20.28 -27.19
C PRO A 653 7.64 20.47 -28.12
N LEU A 654 7.41 21.08 -29.29
CA LEU A 654 8.50 21.43 -30.21
C LEU A 654 9.12 22.79 -29.83
N GLY A 655 10.42 22.93 -30.07
CA GLY A 655 11.08 24.24 -30.08
C GLY A 655 10.53 25.12 -31.21
N ALA A 656 10.83 26.42 -31.17
CA ALA A 656 10.37 27.38 -32.17
C ALA A 656 10.86 27.06 -33.60
N ASP A 657 11.95 26.31 -33.71
CA ASP A 657 12.53 25.81 -34.97
C ASP A 657 11.94 24.44 -35.40
N GLY A 658 11.01 23.88 -34.64
CA GLY A 658 10.39 22.59 -34.89
C GLY A 658 11.23 21.39 -34.47
N SER A 659 12.24 21.55 -33.62
CA SER A 659 13.11 20.46 -33.14
C SER A 659 12.96 20.19 -31.64
N ILE A 660 13.54 19.08 -31.18
CA ILE A 660 13.61 18.68 -29.77
C ILE A 660 15.06 18.44 -29.36
N ASP A 661 15.38 18.69 -28.09
CA ASP A 661 16.66 18.36 -27.50
C ASP A 661 16.56 17.12 -26.62
N VAL A 662 17.42 16.15 -26.88
CA VAL A 662 17.58 14.93 -26.08
C VAL A 662 18.89 15.02 -25.31
N ARG A 663 18.79 15.28 -24.01
CA ARG A 663 19.92 15.49 -23.11
C ARG A 663 20.30 14.19 -22.42
N LEU A 664 21.57 13.81 -22.53
CA LEU A 664 22.12 12.55 -22.06
C LEU A 664 23.08 12.81 -20.90
N ARG A 665 22.75 12.29 -19.70
CA ARG A 665 23.63 12.26 -18.52
C ARG A 665 24.05 10.82 -18.25
N GLY A 666 25.35 10.51 -18.29
CA GLY A 666 25.83 9.15 -18.04
C GLY A 666 25.34 8.09 -19.05
N THR A 667 24.74 8.53 -20.16
CA THR A 667 24.23 7.69 -21.25
C THR A 667 25.05 7.96 -22.52
N ALA A 668 25.47 6.91 -23.23
CA ALA A 668 26.38 7.04 -24.36
C ALA A 668 25.65 7.40 -25.67
N HIS A 669 24.53 6.71 -25.92
CA HIS A 669 23.76 6.86 -27.15
C HIS A 669 22.27 6.89 -26.86
N VAL A 670 21.55 7.49 -27.79
CA VAL A 670 20.10 7.50 -27.89
C VAL A 670 19.63 7.15 -29.29
N ILE A 671 18.47 6.50 -29.36
CA ILE A 671 17.67 6.30 -30.58
C ILE A 671 16.32 6.98 -30.34
N VAL A 672 15.84 7.70 -31.35
CA VAL A 672 14.55 8.40 -31.32
C VAL A 672 13.70 7.93 -32.49
N ASP A 673 12.56 7.32 -32.19
CA ASP A 673 11.58 6.85 -33.16
C ASP A 673 10.25 7.62 -32.98
N VAL A 674 9.72 8.23 -34.03
CA VAL A 674 8.46 8.99 -34.02
C VAL A 674 7.28 8.05 -34.18
N VAL A 675 6.28 8.18 -33.31
CA VAL A 675 5.04 7.38 -33.34
C VAL A 675 3.77 8.20 -33.59
N GLY A 676 3.85 9.52 -33.45
CA GLY A 676 2.76 10.42 -33.79
C GLY A 676 3.00 11.85 -33.31
N SER A 677 1.99 12.70 -33.45
CA SER A 677 2.04 14.11 -33.04
C SER A 677 0.67 14.60 -32.58
N PHE A 678 0.64 15.66 -31.77
CA PHE A 678 -0.58 16.34 -31.34
C PHE A 678 -0.74 17.64 -32.10
N THR A 679 -1.93 17.89 -32.65
CA THR A 679 -2.24 19.13 -33.37
C THR A 679 -2.08 20.37 -32.50
N ASP A 680 -1.79 21.51 -33.13
CA ASP A 680 -1.94 22.82 -32.49
C ASP A 680 -3.29 23.47 -32.83
N GLY A 681 -3.52 24.70 -32.35
CA GLY A 681 -4.77 25.42 -32.55
C GLY A 681 -5.06 25.86 -33.99
N SER A 682 -4.11 25.70 -34.91
CA SER A 682 -4.29 26.05 -36.33
C SER A 682 -4.91 24.92 -37.16
N ALA A 683 -4.95 23.70 -36.63
CA ALA A 683 -5.58 22.57 -37.32
C ALA A 683 -7.12 22.73 -37.38
N PRO A 684 -7.79 22.20 -38.42
CA PRO A 684 -9.25 22.18 -38.47
C PRO A 684 -9.85 21.48 -37.25
N ALA A 685 -11.04 21.90 -36.80
CA ALA A 685 -11.77 21.19 -35.77
C ALA A 685 -12.22 19.82 -36.30
N ALA A 686 -12.04 18.76 -35.51
CA ALA A 686 -12.63 17.45 -35.80
C ALA A 686 -12.67 16.57 -34.55
N SER A 687 -13.51 15.53 -34.60
CA SER A 687 -13.59 14.46 -33.61
C SER A 687 -12.39 13.52 -33.69
N ALA A 688 -11.89 13.24 -34.89
CA ALA A 688 -10.80 12.29 -35.15
C ALA A 688 -9.51 12.67 -34.40
N GLY A 689 -8.93 11.72 -33.68
CA GLY A 689 -7.69 11.91 -32.91
C GLY A 689 -7.90 12.43 -31.49
N THR A 690 -9.13 12.70 -31.06
CA THR A 690 -9.41 12.95 -29.63
C THR A 690 -9.20 11.66 -28.82
N TYR A 691 -8.73 11.82 -27.58
CA TYR A 691 -8.43 10.71 -26.69
C TYR A 691 -9.65 10.28 -25.90
N VAL A 692 -9.95 8.99 -25.87
CA VAL A 692 -11.01 8.41 -25.04
C VAL A 692 -10.36 7.45 -24.04
N PRO A 693 -10.32 7.78 -22.74
CA PRO A 693 -9.76 6.88 -21.75
C PRO A 693 -10.72 5.71 -21.50
N LEU A 694 -10.13 4.56 -21.22
CA LEU A 694 -10.82 3.32 -20.90
C LEU A 694 -10.40 2.84 -19.51
N ALA A 695 -11.26 2.08 -18.85
CA ALA A 695 -10.81 1.24 -17.75
C ALA A 695 -9.70 0.31 -18.28
N PRO A 696 -8.52 0.26 -17.64
CA PRO A 696 -7.41 -0.54 -18.16
C PRO A 696 -7.83 -1.99 -18.38
N THR A 697 -7.72 -2.43 -19.63
CA THR A 697 -8.22 -3.74 -20.08
C THR A 697 -7.06 -4.58 -20.59
N ARG A 698 -6.90 -5.77 -20.00
CA ARG A 698 -5.91 -6.77 -20.42
C ARG A 698 -6.32 -7.34 -21.78
N VAL A 699 -5.51 -7.11 -22.81
CA VAL A 699 -5.78 -7.59 -24.18
C VAL A 699 -4.79 -8.65 -24.64
N VAL A 700 -3.62 -8.70 -24.01
CA VAL A 700 -2.65 -9.79 -24.18
C VAL A 700 -2.17 -10.21 -22.80
N ASP A 701 -2.19 -11.51 -22.52
CA ASP A 701 -1.48 -12.10 -21.39
C ASP A 701 -1.04 -13.51 -21.79
N THR A 702 0.16 -13.62 -22.34
CA THR A 702 0.62 -14.90 -22.89
C THR A 702 0.92 -15.93 -21.80
N ARG A 703 0.92 -15.53 -20.52
CA ARG A 703 1.02 -16.44 -19.37
C ARG A 703 -0.30 -17.18 -19.12
N LEU A 704 -1.40 -16.56 -19.52
CA LEU A 704 -2.76 -17.10 -19.41
C LEU A 704 -3.30 -17.63 -20.75
N GLY A 705 -2.50 -17.55 -21.83
CA GLY A 705 -2.95 -17.90 -23.18
C GLY A 705 -3.92 -16.89 -23.79
N LEU A 706 -4.00 -15.66 -23.27
CA LEU A 706 -4.87 -14.63 -23.80
C LEU A 706 -4.26 -14.00 -25.07
N ALA A 707 -5.07 -13.94 -26.13
CA ALA A 707 -4.75 -13.52 -27.50
C ALA A 707 -3.76 -14.42 -28.26
N PHE A 708 -2.59 -14.70 -27.69
CA PHE A 708 -1.61 -15.60 -28.29
C PHE A 708 -0.68 -16.23 -27.24
N ALA A 709 0.08 -17.26 -27.65
CA ALA A 709 1.04 -17.95 -26.80
C ALA A 709 2.32 -17.12 -26.57
N ARG A 710 3.19 -17.57 -25.63
CA ARG A 710 4.51 -16.97 -25.41
C ARG A 710 5.26 -16.84 -26.75
N LEU A 711 5.87 -15.69 -26.99
CA LEU A 711 6.58 -15.43 -28.23
C LEU A 711 8.04 -15.89 -28.09
N ALA A 712 8.53 -16.64 -29.08
CA ALA A 712 9.95 -16.94 -29.23
C ALA A 712 10.69 -15.75 -29.88
N ALA A 713 12.01 -15.74 -29.81
CA ALA A 713 12.84 -14.72 -30.47
C ALA A 713 12.52 -14.64 -31.98
N GLY A 714 12.25 -13.43 -32.48
CA GLY A 714 11.82 -13.19 -33.86
C GLY A 714 10.33 -13.41 -34.10
N GLY A 715 9.57 -13.84 -33.10
CA GLY A 715 8.14 -14.10 -33.18
C GLY A 715 7.30 -12.83 -33.20
N SER A 716 6.05 -12.97 -33.66
CA SER A 716 5.04 -11.90 -33.58
C SER A 716 3.66 -12.43 -33.24
N GLY A 717 2.85 -11.60 -32.61
CA GLY A 717 1.43 -11.83 -32.34
C GLY A 717 0.62 -10.56 -32.56
N SER A 718 -0.68 -10.70 -32.80
CA SER A 718 -1.58 -9.55 -32.99
C SER A 718 -2.76 -9.65 -32.04
N ALA A 719 -3.26 -8.51 -31.58
CA ALA A 719 -4.45 -8.44 -30.76
C ALA A 719 -5.35 -7.28 -31.21
N ASN A 720 -6.65 -7.55 -31.23
CA ASN A 720 -7.69 -6.54 -31.41
C ASN A 720 -8.34 -6.25 -30.04
N PRO A 721 -8.21 -5.03 -29.51
CA PRO A 721 -8.86 -4.64 -28.27
C PRO A 721 -10.37 -4.45 -28.45
N ALA A 722 -11.20 -5.37 -27.93
CA ALA A 722 -12.65 -5.35 -28.11
C ALA A 722 -13.36 -4.06 -27.61
N ALA A 723 -12.77 -3.36 -26.63
CA ALA A 723 -13.29 -2.10 -26.10
C ALA A 723 -12.96 -0.87 -26.97
N VAL A 724 -12.23 -1.06 -28.07
CA VAL A 724 -11.78 0.02 -28.97
C VAL A 724 -12.55 -0.08 -30.30
N PRO A 725 -13.12 1.03 -30.80
CA PRO A 725 -13.77 1.06 -32.11
C PRO A 725 -12.82 0.66 -33.25
N ALA A 726 -13.37 -0.03 -34.27
CA ALA A 726 -12.56 -0.55 -35.38
C ALA A 726 -11.93 0.55 -36.26
N ASP A 727 -12.53 1.75 -36.25
CA ASP A 727 -12.09 2.95 -36.95
C ASP A 727 -11.08 3.78 -36.14
N ALA A 728 -10.83 3.45 -34.88
CA ALA A 728 -9.87 4.17 -34.04
C ALA A 728 -8.49 4.28 -34.72
N LEU A 729 -7.88 5.46 -34.65
CA LEU A 729 -6.61 5.74 -35.31
C LEU A 729 -5.43 5.09 -34.58
N GLY A 730 -5.54 4.93 -33.26
CA GLY A 730 -4.48 4.43 -32.40
C GLY A 730 -4.96 4.12 -30.98
N VAL A 731 -4.08 3.48 -30.20
CA VAL A 731 -4.32 3.12 -28.78
C VAL A 731 -3.21 3.63 -27.87
N THR A 732 -3.57 3.91 -26.62
CA THR A 732 -2.62 4.00 -25.51
C THR A 732 -2.58 2.67 -24.78
N GLN A 733 -1.40 2.08 -24.63
CA GLN A 733 -1.24 0.75 -24.04
C GLN A 733 0.03 0.65 -23.22
N ASN A 734 -0.04 -0.01 -22.07
CA ASN A 734 1.14 -0.41 -21.32
C ASN A 734 1.57 -1.81 -21.76
N ILE A 735 2.80 -1.92 -22.25
CA ILE A 735 3.40 -3.17 -22.75
C ILE A 735 4.42 -3.64 -21.72
N ILE A 736 4.28 -4.87 -21.27
CA ILE A 736 5.15 -5.45 -20.25
C ILE A 736 5.77 -6.74 -20.80
N MET A 737 7.10 -6.73 -20.96
CA MET A 737 7.89 -7.93 -21.15
C MET A 737 8.05 -8.61 -19.79
N VAL A 738 7.78 -9.91 -19.72
CA VAL A 738 7.87 -10.70 -18.49
C VAL A 738 8.74 -11.93 -18.76
N ASP A 739 9.65 -12.23 -17.84
CA ASP A 739 10.50 -13.42 -17.88
C ASP A 739 11.22 -13.57 -19.23
N THR A 740 12.04 -12.57 -19.56
CA THR A 740 12.79 -12.49 -20.81
C THR A 740 13.89 -13.54 -20.89
N ASP A 741 14.18 -14.06 -22.08
CA ASP A 741 15.25 -15.06 -22.28
C ASP A 741 16.66 -14.42 -22.36
N GLY A 742 16.76 -13.08 -22.40
CA GLY A 742 18.04 -12.38 -22.55
C GLY A 742 17.89 -10.92 -23.00
N TRP A 743 18.94 -10.39 -23.64
CA TRP A 743 18.96 -9.04 -24.18
C TRP A 743 18.08 -8.93 -25.44
N GLY A 744 17.17 -7.95 -25.47
CA GLY A 744 16.29 -7.73 -26.62
C GLY A 744 15.24 -6.65 -26.39
N TYR A 745 14.26 -6.58 -27.29
CA TYR A 745 13.21 -5.58 -27.29
C TYR A 745 11.88 -6.10 -27.80
N VAL A 746 10.83 -5.34 -27.50
CA VAL A 746 9.49 -5.49 -28.07
C VAL A 746 9.15 -4.30 -28.96
N THR A 747 8.50 -4.56 -30.08
CA THR A 747 7.99 -3.57 -31.03
C THR A 747 6.48 -3.68 -31.13
N ALA A 748 5.75 -2.57 -30.95
CA ALA A 748 4.32 -2.48 -31.24
C ALA A 748 4.08 -1.66 -32.52
N TYR A 749 3.27 -2.18 -33.43
CA TYR A 749 3.07 -1.61 -34.76
C TYR A 749 1.67 -1.92 -35.32
N PRO A 750 1.21 -1.22 -36.37
CA PRO A 750 -0.09 -1.49 -36.98
C PRO A 750 -0.19 -2.92 -37.51
N ALA A 751 -1.27 -3.63 -37.18
CA ALA A 751 -1.49 -4.95 -37.75
C ALA A 751 -1.64 -4.89 -39.28
N GLY A 752 -1.14 -5.92 -39.97
CA GLY A 752 -1.13 -5.96 -41.43
C GLY A 752 -0.04 -5.11 -42.10
N SER A 753 0.87 -4.52 -41.32
CA SER A 753 2.07 -3.87 -41.88
C SER A 753 2.90 -4.86 -42.70
N ALA A 754 3.36 -4.44 -43.88
CA ALA A 754 4.15 -5.29 -44.79
C ALA A 754 5.54 -5.67 -44.21
N THR A 755 6.07 -4.84 -43.31
CA THR A 755 7.34 -5.06 -42.63
C THR A 755 7.21 -4.72 -41.15
N VAL A 756 8.03 -5.37 -40.31
CA VAL A 756 8.17 -5.00 -38.90
C VAL A 756 9.05 -3.74 -38.82
N PRO A 757 8.56 -2.61 -38.28
CA PRO A 757 9.39 -1.43 -38.12
C PRO A 757 10.47 -1.68 -37.07
N VAL A 758 11.67 -1.13 -37.27
CA VAL A 758 12.77 -1.27 -36.30
C VAL A 758 12.61 -0.21 -35.22
N VAL A 759 11.75 -0.49 -34.23
CA VAL A 759 11.47 0.39 -33.08
C VAL A 759 11.42 -0.42 -31.80
N SER A 760 11.92 0.16 -30.71
CA SER A 760 12.05 -0.53 -29.43
C SER A 760 11.12 0.08 -28.39
N ASN A 761 9.85 -0.32 -28.37
CA ASN A 761 8.88 0.19 -27.39
C ASN A 761 9.31 -0.12 -25.96
N GLY A 762 9.95 -1.27 -25.73
CA GLY A 762 10.54 -1.65 -24.45
C GLY A 762 11.77 -2.53 -24.65
N ASN A 763 12.70 -2.50 -23.68
CA ASN A 763 13.97 -3.22 -23.73
C ASN A 763 14.18 -4.06 -22.48
N ALA A 764 14.83 -5.21 -22.68
CA ALA A 764 15.43 -6.00 -21.62
C ALA A 764 16.91 -6.22 -21.91
N THR A 765 17.73 -6.27 -20.86
CA THR A 765 19.19 -6.40 -20.96
C THR A 765 19.74 -7.69 -20.38
N ALA A 766 18.89 -8.49 -19.74
CA ALA A 766 19.24 -9.78 -19.17
C ALA A 766 18.02 -10.71 -19.16
N ALA A 767 18.27 -11.98 -18.86
CA ALA A 767 17.21 -12.95 -18.65
C ALA A 767 16.43 -12.68 -17.35
N GLY A 768 15.18 -13.14 -17.28
CA GLY A 768 14.31 -13.03 -16.10
C GLY A 768 13.83 -11.61 -15.78
N GLN A 769 14.02 -10.62 -16.67
CA GLN A 769 13.60 -9.25 -16.40
C GLN A 769 12.10 -9.08 -16.64
N THR A 770 11.49 -8.19 -15.85
CA THR A 770 10.16 -7.63 -16.10
C THR A 770 10.31 -6.13 -16.40
N ARG A 771 9.84 -5.69 -17.57
CA ARG A 771 10.05 -4.33 -18.07
C ARG A 771 8.77 -3.80 -18.70
N SER A 772 8.27 -2.68 -18.18
CA SER A 772 7.07 -2.00 -18.67
C SER A 772 7.41 -0.75 -19.47
N ALA A 773 6.67 -0.50 -20.54
CA ALA A 773 6.71 0.74 -21.28
C ALA A 773 5.32 1.10 -21.81
N LEU A 774 4.89 2.34 -21.62
CA LEU A 774 3.72 2.88 -22.30
C LEU A 774 4.04 3.08 -23.78
N SER A 775 3.05 2.85 -24.61
CA SER A 775 3.11 3.08 -26.05
C SER A 775 1.84 3.75 -26.54
N MET A 776 2.01 4.71 -27.46
CA MET A 776 0.95 5.20 -28.33
C MET A 776 1.15 4.54 -29.69
N THR A 777 0.25 3.63 -30.06
CA THR A 777 0.43 2.77 -31.25
C THR A 777 -0.67 3.02 -32.25
N LYS A 778 -0.29 3.30 -33.50
CA LYS A 778 -1.22 3.35 -34.64
C LYS A 778 -1.87 1.96 -34.84
N LEU A 779 -3.18 1.92 -35.04
CA LEU A 779 -3.88 0.68 -35.37
C LEU A 779 -3.87 0.40 -36.88
N GLY A 780 -3.84 -0.88 -37.24
CA GLY A 780 -4.08 -1.37 -38.60
C GLY A 780 -5.29 -2.29 -38.60
N ALA A 781 -6.35 -1.92 -39.33
CA ALA A 781 -7.63 -2.63 -39.32
C ALA A 781 -8.16 -2.92 -37.90
N GLY A 782 -8.06 -1.94 -36.99
CA GLY A 782 -8.49 -2.04 -35.60
C GLY A 782 -7.54 -2.82 -34.66
N ALA A 783 -6.40 -3.32 -35.13
CA ALA A 783 -5.51 -4.16 -34.32
C ALA A 783 -4.06 -3.65 -34.25
N SER A 784 -3.36 -4.06 -33.19
CA SER A 784 -1.91 -3.90 -33.02
C SER A 784 -1.21 -5.25 -33.15
N SER A 785 0.00 -5.23 -33.72
CA SER A 785 0.93 -6.36 -33.74
C SER A 785 2.12 -6.08 -32.83
N TYR A 786 2.67 -7.15 -32.26
CA TYR A 786 3.80 -7.13 -31.34
C TYR A 786 4.86 -8.09 -31.84
N PHE A 787 6.07 -7.57 -32.08
CA PHE A 787 7.26 -8.35 -32.41
C PHE A 787 8.19 -8.37 -31.21
N VAL A 788 8.86 -9.51 -30.97
CA VAL A 788 9.88 -9.61 -29.92
C VAL A 788 11.20 -10.08 -30.53
N SER A 789 12.29 -9.39 -30.21
CA SER A 789 13.64 -9.81 -30.66
C SER A 789 14.23 -10.92 -29.78
N VAL A 790 13.64 -11.16 -28.61
CA VAL A 790 14.03 -12.16 -27.61
C VAL A 790 12.78 -12.86 -27.09
N GLY A 791 12.89 -14.13 -26.71
CA GLY A 791 11.74 -14.85 -26.16
C GLY A 791 11.28 -14.23 -24.83
N THR A 792 9.96 -14.07 -24.67
CA THR A 792 9.37 -13.44 -23.48
C THR A 792 7.87 -13.72 -23.40
N HIS A 793 7.32 -13.68 -22.19
CA HIS A 793 5.91 -13.46 -22.01
C HIS A 793 5.55 -12.00 -22.27
N LEU A 794 4.39 -11.76 -22.86
CA LEU A 794 3.91 -10.41 -23.12
C LEU A 794 2.60 -10.20 -22.37
N VAL A 795 2.52 -9.07 -21.69
CA VAL A 795 1.33 -8.57 -21.04
C VAL A 795 1.05 -7.19 -21.62
N VAL A 796 -0.16 -6.98 -22.15
CA VAL A 796 -0.56 -5.69 -22.73
C VAL A 796 -1.90 -5.28 -22.16
N ASP A 797 -1.91 -4.09 -21.58
CA ASP A 797 -3.11 -3.42 -21.06
C ASP A 797 -3.41 -2.17 -21.90
N VAL A 798 -4.59 -2.11 -22.50
CA VAL A 798 -5.06 -0.90 -23.19
C VAL A 798 -5.73 0.02 -22.18
N THR A 799 -5.29 1.28 -22.14
CA THR A 799 -5.78 2.31 -21.20
C THR A 799 -6.66 3.37 -21.88
N GLY A 800 -6.74 3.36 -23.21
CA GLY A 800 -7.53 4.31 -23.99
C GLY A 800 -7.23 4.22 -25.48
N TYR A 801 -7.95 5.01 -26.28
CA TYR A 801 -7.78 5.07 -27.73
C TYR A 801 -7.94 6.48 -28.28
N PHE A 802 -7.52 6.67 -29.52
CA PHE A 802 -7.71 7.90 -30.30
C PHE A 802 -8.76 7.67 -31.39
N SER A 803 -9.82 8.48 -31.42
CA SER A 803 -11.00 8.29 -32.28
C SER A 803 -10.72 8.37 -33.78
N GLY A 804 -11.51 7.64 -34.59
CA GLY A 804 -11.40 7.56 -36.05
C GLY A 804 -11.96 8.74 -36.83
N GLY A 805 -13.03 9.35 -36.33
CA GLY A 805 -13.75 10.45 -36.99
C GLY A 805 -15.22 10.15 -37.18
#